data_AF-A0A1F4HHI0-F1
#
_entry.id   AF-A0A1F4HHI0-F1
#
_cell.length_a   1.000
_cell.length_b   1.000
_cell.length_c   1.000
_cell.angle_alpha   90.00
_cell.angle_beta   90.00
_cell.angle_gamma   90.00
#
_symmetry.space_group_name_H-M   'P 1'
#
loop_
_entity.id
_entity.type
_entity.pdbx_description
1 polymer ?
#
loop_
_entity_poly.entity_id
_entity_poly.type
_entity_poly.pdbx_seq_one_letter_code
_entity_poly.pdbx_strand_id
1 'polypeptide(L)'
;MSEQPRIIHPKERLSFTSLEGYDSLVELALDLRSSWNHATDQVWRQLDPALWEVTHNPWVVLQTVSRAKLQCFLADPAFRKIVDDLVQARRDATEAPAWFQQTYPHSQLRCVAYFSMEYMLSDALPIYSGGLGNVAGDQLKAASDLGVPVIGVGLLYQQGFFRQVIDKDGAQQALFPYNDPGQLPITPLRQENGEWLRLEVALPGYSVWLRAWQAQVGRVKLYLLDSNDAANYPAHRGITSELYGGGSELRLKQELLLGIGGWRVLTALGIRPEVCHLNEGHAAFAVLERARSFMQDNAQSFQVALAATRAGNLFTTHTAVAAGFDRFDPAMIEQYAGGYAEQELGITLHDLLALGRQNPDDASEPFNMAFMAIRGSGAVNGVSRLHGKVSRHLFQPLFPRWPADEVPIGYVTNGVHTPTWDSAAADKLWTEACGKERWLGTTETLEQDVRCIPDADLWRFRAARSTALVDYARERLPRQLAVSGASPQAIEGARHLFDPDRLTLGFARRFATYKRPNLLLHDPERLLRLLTNPQRPIQLIMAGKAHPADQAGQALIQEWTQFIRRPEVRAHVIFLSDYDMLVAEQLVQGVDVWINTPRRPWEASGTSGMKVLVNGGINLSELDGWWAEAYTPEVGWALGDGQEHDNDPGWDAIEAEALYDLLEREVTTEFYTRDEQGIPSAWVARMRESMARLTPRFSTNRTVREYTEQYYFPAASAYRERAADKGAIGAQMVDWRQALEQKWAALRFGEMKVDADGEQHVFEVQMYLDGLDPEAVRVELYADGIDATLPVRMEMKRVRQLVGVTSGYAYRAGVPAARPATDYTMRVIPYRAGASIPLEAIPILWQR
;
A
#
# COMPACT_ATOMS: atom_id res chain seq x y z
N MET A 1 33.11 45.66 6.43
CA MET A 1 34.34 44.88 6.19
C MET A 1 33.89 43.52 5.69
N SER A 2 34.37 43.11 4.52
CA SER A 2 34.05 41.83 3.89
C SER A 2 34.64 40.71 4.75
N GLU A 3 33.80 39.95 5.46
CA GLU A 3 34.23 38.68 6.04
C GLU A 3 34.41 37.69 4.89
N GLN A 4 35.66 37.43 4.53
CA GLN A 4 35.98 36.31 3.64
C GLN A 4 35.45 35.01 4.27
N PRO A 5 34.78 34.14 3.49
CA PRO A 5 34.37 32.84 4.00
C PRO A 5 35.61 32.04 4.41
N ARG A 6 35.73 31.76 5.72
CA ARG A 6 36.78 30.89 6.25
C ARG A 6 36.56 29.47 5.73
N ILE A 7 37.58 28.89 5.12
CA ILE A 7 37.62 27.46 4.81
C ILE A 7 37.70 26.72 6.15
N ILE A 8 36.58 26.16 6.59
CA ILE A 8 36.47 25.35 7.81
C ILE A 8 37.26 24.06 7.60
N HIS A 9 38.23 23.78 8.47
CA HIS A 9 39.05 22.57 8.38
C HIS A 9 38.19 21.32 8.70
N PRO A 10 38.43 20.14 8.07
CA PRO A 10 37.66 18.91 8.32
C PRO A 10 37.58 18.48 9.80
N LYS A 11 38.56 18.88 10.62
CA LYS A 11 38.58 18.63 12.07
C LYS A 11 37.49 19.38 12.85
N GLU A 12 36.97 20.50 12.33
CA GLU A 12 35.91 21.26 13.01
C GLU A 12 34.52 20.61 12.83
N ARG A 13 34.28 19.86 11.73
CA ARG A 13 33.07 19.02 11.56
C ARG A 13 33.00 17.88 12.59
N LEU A 14 34.14 17.37 13.05
CA LEU A 14 34.22 16.37 14.12
C LEU A 14 33.96 16.95 15.53
N SER A 15 33.68 18.26 15.67
CA SER A 15 33.54 18.94 16.98
C SER A 15 32.10 19.28 17.40
N PHE A 16 31.09 19.01 16.58
CA PHE A 16 29.68 19.24 16.95
C PHE A 16 29.20 18.26 18.03
N THR A 17 29.69 17.03 18.02
CA THR A 17 29.43 15.98 19.03
C THR A 17 29.95 16.31 20.44
N SER A 18 30.75 17.38 20.58
CA SER A 18 31.23 17.85 21.89
C SER A 18 30.30 18.86 22.57
N LEU A 19 29.23 19.29 21.89
CA LEU A 19 28.24 20.21 22.45
C LEU A 19 27.21 19.44 23.27
N GLU A 20 27.12 19.81 24.55
CA GLU A 20 26.10 19.25 25.44
C GLU A 20 24.68 19.52 24.89
N GLY A 21 23.85 18.49 24.80
CA GLY A 21 22.48 18.58 24.25
C GLY A 21 22.37 18.42 22.72
N TYR A 22 23.48 18.34 21.99
CA TYR A 22 23.44 18.08 20.53
C TYR A 22 22.84 16.70 20.21
N ASP A 23 23.17 15.67 21.00
CA ASP A 23 22.65 14.31 20.79
C ASP A 23 21.13 14.24 20.92
N SER A 24 20.53 15.07 21.79
CA SER A 24 19.07 15.21 21.92
C SER A 24 18.44 15.76 20.63
N LEU A 25 19.07 16.74 19.99
CA LEU A 25 18.62 17.25 18.69
C LEU A 25 18.77 16.20 17.58
N VAL A 26 19.88 15.44 17.58
CA VAL A 26 20.10 14.34 16.62
C VAL A 26 19.03 13.27 16.78
N GLU A 27 18.70 12.90 18.02
CA GLU A 27 17.64 11.94 18.35
C GLU A 27 16.28 12.37 17.79
N LEU A 28 15.91 13.65 17.95
CA LEU A 28 14.65 14.19 17.41
C LEU A 28 14.67 14.32 15.88
N ALA A 29 15.81 14.70 15.28
CA ALA A 29 15.90 14.96 13.85
C ALA A 29 15.92 13.68 12.99
N LEU A 30 16.43 12.57 13.53
CA LEU A 30 16.52 11.28 12.83
C LEU A 30 15.26 10.41 12.97
N ASP A 31 14.33 10.78 13.84
CA ASP A 31 13.05 10.08 13.98
C ASP A 31 12.00 10.67 13.04
N LEU A 32 11.57 9.88 12.07
CA LEU A 32 10.56 10.27 11.10
C LEU A 32 9.19 10.53 11.73
N ARG A 33 8.99 10.24 13.02
CA ARG A 33 7.79 10.65 13.78
C ARG A 33 7.50 12.15 13.66
N SER A 34 8.50 12.99 13.42
CA SER A 34 8.30 14.42 13.15
C SER A 34 7.40 14.69 11.95
N SER A 35 7.22 13.75 11.01
CA SER A 35 6.37 13.95 9.82
C SER A 35 4.87 13.81 10.08
N TRP A 36 4.44 13.38 11.27
CA TRP A 36 3.03 13.41 11.69
C TRP A 36 2.85 13.86 13.14
N ASN A 37 3.94 14.31 13.78
CA ASN A 37 3.93 14.90 15.11
C ASN A 37 4.72 16.21 15.09
N HIS A 38 3.97 17.31 14.99
CA HIS A 38 4.49 18.65 14.81
C HIS A 38 5.06 19.29 16.09
N ALA A 39 5.16 18.54 17.20
CA ALA A 39 5.67 19.09 18.47
C ALA A 39 7.13 19.59 18.36
N THR A 40 7.91 19.04 17.42
CA THR A 40 9.30 19.43 17.19
C THR A 40 9.48 20.57 16.18
N ASP A 41 8.45 20.93 15.40
CA ASP A 41 8.54 21.93 14.31
C ASP A 41 9.04 23.29 14.80
N GLN A 42 8.63 23.68 16.01
CA GLN A 42 9.07 24.92 16.64
C GLN A 42 10.59 24.96 16.88
N VAL A 43 11.22 23.82 17.14
CA VAL A 43 12.67 23.71 17.36
C VAL A 43 13.40 24.02 16.07
N TRP A 44 13.00 23.37 14.98
CA TRP A 44 13.64 23.52 13.67
C TRP A 44 13.42 24.92 13.08
N ARG A 45 12.21 25.46 13.23
CA ARG A 45 11.88 26.82 12.79
C ARG A 45 12.68 27.89 13.56
N GLN A 46 12.96 27.69 14.84
CA GLN A 46 13.82 28.60 15.62
C GLN A 46 15.29 28.55 15.17
N LEU A 47 15.80 27.37 14.83
CA LEU A 47 17.18 27.18 14.37
C LEU A 47 17.44 27.81 13.00
N ASP A 48 16.56 27.54 12.03
CA ASP A 48 16.61 28.15 10.70
C ASP A 48 15.21 28.24 10.05
N PRO A 49 14.51 29.38 10.18
CA PRO A 49 13.15 29.51 9.67
C PRO A 49 13.09 29.46 8.14
N ALA A 50 14.08 30.04 7.44
CA ALA A 50 14.06 30.09 5.98
C ALA A 50 14.23 28.69 5.37
N LEU A 51 15.15 27.89 5.94
CA LEU A 51 15.39 26.53 5.47
C LEU A 51 14.23 25.59 5.87
N TRP A 52 13.66 25.77 7.07
CA TRP A 52 12.52 24.98 7.52
C TRP A 52 11.30 25.14 6.61
N GLU A 53 10.90 26.37 6.28
CA GLU A 53 9.69 26.62 5.44
C GLU A 53 9.82 26.07 4.01
N VAL A 54 11.04 25.81 3.52
CA VAL A 54 11.27 25.21 2.21
C VAL A 54 11.36 23.68 2.27
N THR A 55 12.03 23.14 3.30
CA THR A 55 12.42 21.73 3.31
C THR A 55 11.57 20.85 4.22
N HIS A 56 11.03 21.42 5.30
CA HIS A 56 10.37 20.68 6.39
C HIS A 56 11.18 19.46 6.86
N ASN A 57 12.51 19.56 6.78
CA ASN A 57 13.44 18.46 7.07
C ASN A 57 14.30 18.80 8.29
N PRO A 58 13.98 18.23 9.47
CA PRO A 58 14.74 18.43 10.71
C PRO A 58 16.23 18.20 10.56
N TRP A 59 16.60 17.13 9.86
CA TRP A 59 17.98 16.70 9.72
C TRP A 59 18.80 17.66 8.86
N VAL A 60 18.24 18.12 7.74
CA VAL A 60 18.88 19.12 6.87
C VAL A 60 19.06 20.46 7.61
N VAL A 61 18.06 20.88 8.40
CA VAL A 61 18.21 22.08 9.25
C VAL A 61 19.35 21.90 10.25
N LEU A 62 19.39 20.78 10.97
CA LEU A 62 20.41 20.49 11.98
C LEU A 62 21.83 20.39 11.37
N GLN A 63 21.96 19.88 10.15
CA GLN A 63 23.25 19.79 9.46
C GLN A 63 23.75 21.12 8.89
N THR A 64 22.84 22.05 8.61
CA THR A 64 23.16 23.33 7.96
C THR A 64 23.39 24.45 8.98
N VAL A 65 22.71 24.41 10.12
CA VAL A 65 22.84 25.44 11.15
C VAL A 65 24.28 25.55 11.66
N SER A 66 24.76 26.79 11.85
CA SER A 66 26.14 27.03 12.26
C SER A 66 26.38 26.60 13.71
N ARG A 67 27.62 26.17 14.01
CA ARG A 67 28.04 25.83 15.38
C ARG A 67 27.76 26.94 16.39
N ALA A 68 28.02 28.19 15.99
CA ALA A 68 27.81 29.37 16.85
C ALA A 68 26.33 29.57 17.18
N LYS A 69 25.43 29.38 16.20
CA LYS A 69 23.97 29.41 16.45
C LYS A 69 23.57 28.27 17.40
N LEU A 70 24.01 27.03 17.13
CA LEU A 70 23.71 25.89 18.01
C LEU A 70 24.18 26.11 19.43
N GLN A 71 25.40 26.62 19.62
CA GLN A 71 25.94 26.97 20.94
C GLN A 71 25.08 28.03 21.65
N CYS A 72 24.61 29.04 20.93
CA CYS A 72 23.75 30.08 21.48
C CYS A 72 22.40 29.51 21.96
N PHE A 73 21.73 28.72 21.12
CA PHE A 73 20.44 28.11 21.46
C PHE A 73 20.56 27.05 22.56
N LEU A 74 21.58 26.18 22.52
CA LEU A 74 21.78 25.16 23.56
C LEU A 74 22.25 25.74 24.90
N ALA A 75 22.81 26.96 24.90
CA ALA A 75 23.13 27.69 26.12
C ALA A 75 21.91 28.39 26.75
N ASP A 76 20.81 28.57 26.00
CA ASP A 76 19.55 29.11 26.52
C ASP A 76 18.81 28.02 27.32
N PRO A 77 18.61 28.20 28.64
CA PRO A 77 17.91 27.23 29.47
C PRO A 77 16.46 26.96 29.02
N ALA A 78 15.78 27.96 28.43
CA ALA A 78 14.41 27.81 27.96
C ALA A 78 14.34 26.89 26.74
N PHE A 79 15.20 27.12 25.75
CA PHE A 79 15.31 26.27 24.56
C PHE A 79 15.74 24.85 24.94
N ARG A 80 16.73 24.70 25.82
CA ARG A 80 17.20 23.39 26.28
C ARG A 80 16.09 22.61 26.99
N LYS A 81 15.31 23.28 27.85
CA LYS A 81 14.15 22.66 28.49
C LYS A 81 13.11 22.17 27.48
N ILE A 82 12.82 22.94 26.43
CA ILE A 82 11.90 22.51 25.37
C ILE A 82 12.40 21.22 24.70
N VAL A 83 13.69 21.17 24.35
CA VAL A 83 14.29 19.97 23.72
C VAL A 83 14.24 18.77 24.66
N ASP A 84 14.63 18.96 25.93
CA ASP A 84 14.64 17.88 26.93
C ASP A 84 13.22 17.35 27.21
N ASP A 85 12.21 18.23 27.33
CA ASP A 85 10.81 17.84 27.51
C ASP A 85 10.29 17.05 26.29
N LEU A 86 10.66 17.46 25.07
CA LEU A 86 10.28 16.75 23.83
C LEU A 86 10.93 15.37 23.73
N VAL A 87 12.21 15.25 24.06
CA VAL A 87 12.92 13.96 24.10
C VAL A 87 12.30 13.04 25.16
N GLN A 88 12.01 13.56 26.36
CA GLN A 88 11.40 12.77 27.42
C GLN A 88 10.00 12.29 27.00
N ALA A 89 9.15 13.18 26.48
CA ALA A 89 7.82 12.82 25.99
C ALA A 89 7.85 11.77 24.88
N ARG A 90 8.87 11.84 23.99
CA ARG A 90 9.10 10.81 22.98
C ARG A 90 9.41 9.46 23.60
N ARG A 91 10.37 9.41 24.54
CA ARG A 91 10.81 8.18 25.21
C ARG A 91 9.67 7.55 26.00
N ASP A 92 8.95 8.35 26.79
CA ASP A 92 7.76 7.91 27.54
C ASP A 92 6.71 7.32 26.59
N ALA A 93 6.43 8.00 25.48
CA ALA A 93 5.48 7.53 24.46
C ALA A 93 5.97 6.28 23.70
N THR A 94 7.25 5.93 23.77
CA THR A 94 7.83 4.73 23.13
C THR A 94 7.85 3.54 24.10
N GLU A 95 8.04 3.81 25.40
CA GLU A 95 8.07 2.80 26.47
C GLU A 95 6.67 2.42 26.97
N ALA A 96 5.70 3.34 26.91
CA ALA A 96 4.34 3.08 27.35
C ALA A 96 3.70 1.91 26.57
N PRO A 97 2.90 1.04 27.20
CA PRO A 97 2.11 0.03 26.48
C PRO A 97 1.12 0.70 25.52
N ALA A 98 1.18 0.37 24.23
CA ALA A 98 0.20 0.83 23.23
C ALA A 98 -0.95 -0.18 23.09
N TRP A 99 -1.89 0.07 22.17
CA TRP A 99 -3.06 -0.79 21.92
C TRP A 99 -2.71 -2.27 21.84
N PHE A 100 -1.66 -2.65 21.11
CA PHE A 100 -1.28 -4.05 20.94
C PHE A 100 -0.87 -4.70 22.27
N GLN A 101 -0.02 -4.04 23.05
CA GLN A 101 0.43 -4.57 24.35
C GLN A 101 -0.70 -4.61 25.38
N GLN A 102 -1.62 -3.64 25.34
CA GLN A 102 -2.77 -3.58 26.25
C GLN A 102 -3.82 -4.64 25.92
N THR A 103 -4.13 -4.81 24.63
CA THR A 103 -5.18 -5.73 24.15
C THR A 103 -4.70 -7.18 24.10
N TYR A 104 -3.42 -7.41 23.77
CA TYR A 104 -2.85 -8.74 23.56
C TYR A 104 -1.55 -8.98 24.36
N PRO A 105 -1.58 -8.87 25.71
CA PRO A 105 -0.37 -8.98 26.55
C PRO A 105 0.34 -10.34 26.46
N HIS A 106 -0.41 -11.40 26.11
CA HIS A 106 0.11 -12.77 25.94
C HIS A 106 0.27 -13.19 24.48
N SER A 107 0.32 -12.23 23.55
CA SER A 107 0.43 -12.54 22.12
C SER A 107 1.67 -13.36 21.80
N GLN A 108 1.47 -14.35 20.93
CA GLN A 108 2.56 -15.10 20.32
C GLN A 108 3.23 -14.32 19.18
N LEU A 109 2.59 -13.31 18.60
CA LEU A 109 3.19 -12.49 17.55
C LEU A 109 4.26 -11.58 18.15
N ARG A 110 5.53 -11.78 17.76
CA ARG A 110 6.66 -11.00 18.25
C ARG A 110 7.29 -10.11 17.19
N CYS A 111 7.23 -10.50 15.92
CA CYS A 111 7.77 -9.70 14.83
C CYS A 111 7.11 -10.02 13.48
N VAL A 112 6.73 -8.97 12.76
CA VAL A 112 6.29 -9.00 11.36
C VAL A 112 7.34 -8.26 10.53
N ALA A 113 7.88 -8.89 9.49
CA ALA A 113 8.70 -8.21 8.49
C ALA A 113 7.86 -7.83 7.28
N TYR A 114 7.70 -6.53 7.04
CA TYR A 114 6.97 -5.95 5.91
C TYR A 114 7.97 -5.58 4.82
N PHE A 115 7.88 -6.21 3.65
CA PHE A 115 8.77 -5.97 2.52
C PHE A 115 8.05 -5.14 1.46
N SER A 116 8.66 -4.06 1.01
CA SER A 116 8.12 -3.18 -0.02
C SER A 116 9.24 -2.53 -0.83
N MET A 117 8.99 -2.30 -2.12
CA MET A 117 9.88 -1.51 -2.97
C MET A 117 9.81 -0.02 -2.64
N GLU A 118 8.73 0.47 -2.05
CA GLU A 118 8.58 1.90 -1.74
C GLU A 118 7.94 2.16 -0.37
N TYR A 119 8.31 3.30 0.23
CA TYR A 119 7.77 3.81 1.50
C TYR A 119 7.64 5.33 1.47
N MET A 120 6.41 5.85 1.54
CA MET A 120 6.14 7.28 1.63
C MET A 120 5.96 7.70 3.10
N LEU A 121 7.08 7.99 3.75
CA LEU A 121 7.11 8.35 5.17
C LEU A 121 7.16 9.86 5.39
N SER A 122 8.02 10.54 4.62
CA SER A 122 8.27 11.97 4.65
C SER A 122 8.99 12.36 3.35
N ASP A 123 8.84 13.62 2.91
CA ASP A 123 9.65 14.18 1.82
C ASP A 123 11.14 14.26 2.16
N ALA A 124 11.53 14.17 3.44
CA ALA A 124 12.92 14.03 3.86
C ALA A 124 13.56 12.69 3.45
N LEU A 125 12.76 11.67 3.11
CA LEU A 125 13.22 10.36 2.66
C LEU A 125 12.44 9.92 1.40
N PRO A 126 12.82 10.42 0.21
CA PRO A 126 12.05 10.27 -1.03
C PRO A 126 12.27 8.90 -1.71
N ILE A 127 11.91 7.82 -1.01
CA ILE A 127 11.98 6.43 -1.50
C ILE A 127 10.61 5.90 -1.95
N TYR A 128 9.83 6.74 -2.63
CA TYR A 128 8.48 6.43 -3.06
C TYR A 128 8.12 7.07 -4.41
N SER A 129 7.11 6.51 -5.08
CA SER A 129 6.56 6.97 -6.36
C SER A 129 5.05 7.20 -6.28
N GLY A 130 4.29 6.32 -5.62
CA GLY A 130 2.83 6.41 -5.66
C GLY A 130 2.07 5.75 -4.50
N GLY A 131 0.91 5.18 -4.84
CA GLY A 131 -0.06 4.68 -3.87
C GLY A 131 0.44 3.48 -3.05
N LEU A 132 1.30 2.63 -3.61
CA LEU A 132 1.86 1.47 -2.90
C LEU A 132 2.77 1.93 -1.74
N GLY A 133 3.58 2.95 -1.97
CA GLY A 133 4.46 3.59 -0.99
C GLY A 133 3.69 4.36 0.06
N ASN A 134 2.58 5.02 -0.33
CA ASN A 134 1.65 5.62 0.63
C ASN A 134 1.10 4.58 1.59
N VAL A 135 0.60 3.45 1.08
CA VAL A 135 0.06 2.37 1.92
C VAL A 135 1.14 1.80 2.85
N ALA A 136 2.34 1.51 2.32
CA ALA A 136 3.44 1.00 3.13
C ALA A 136 3.85 1.99 4.23
N GLY A 137 4.00 3.27 3.90
CA GLY A 137 4.34 4.32 4.86
C GLY A 137 3.27 4.50 5.93
N ASP A 138 2.01 4.60 5.54
CA ASP A 138 0.89 4.75 6.48
C ASP A 138 0.73 3.52 7.39
N GLN A 139 1.00 2.31 6.88
CA GLN A 139 1.01 1.10 7.70
C GLN A 139 2.13 1.11 8.75
N LEU A 140 3.35 1.54 8.40
CA LEU A 140 4.43 1.65 9.40
C LEU A 140 4.12 2.69 10.49
N LYS A 141 3.52 3.82 10.10
CA LYS A 141 3.09 4.87 11.05
C LYS A 141 2.00 4.36 11.99
N ALA A 142 0.95 3.74 11.45
CA ALA A 142 -0.12 3.16 12.26
C ALA A 142 0.35 1.99 13.14
N ALA A 143 1.28 1.15 12.65
CA ALA A 143 1.89 0.09 13.45
C ALA A 143 2.71 0.66 14.61
N SER A 144 3.41 1.78 14.40
CA SER A 144 4.09 2.53 15.46
C SER A 144 3.11 3.03 16.51
N ASP A 145 2.02 3.68 16.09
CA ASP A 145 1.02 4.25 17.00
C ASP A 145 0.28 3.17 17.81
N LEU A 146 -0.04 2.05 17.18
CA LEU A 146 -0.73 0.90 17.81
C LEU A 146 0.22 -0.03 18.57
N GLY A 147 1.54 0.12 18.42
CA GLY A 147 2.56 -0.75 19.00
C GLY A 147 2.59 -2.17 18.45
N VAL A 148 2.07 -2.40 17.23
CA VAL A 148 2.19 -3.71 16.56
C VAL A 148 3.64 -3.93 16.17
N PRO A 149 4.25 -5.10 16.43
CA PRO A 149 5.68 -5.31 16.27
C PRO A 149 6.08 -5.54 14.80
N VAL A 150 5.93 -4.50 13.99
CA VAL A 150 6.28 -4.49 12.57
C VAL A 150 7.68 -3.89 12.38
N ILE A 151 8.44 -4.45 11.44
CA ILE A 151 9.64 -3.84 10.86
C ILE A 151 9.48 -3.74 9.35
N GLY A 152 9.98 -2.65 8.77
CA GLY A 152 10.02 -2.47 7.33
C GLY A 152 11.35 -2.93 6.73
N VAL A 153 11.31 -3.47 5.51
CA VAL A 153 12.48 -3.78 4.69
C VAL A 153 12.27 -3.21 3.28
N GLY A 154 13.27 -2.51 2.77
CA GLY A 154 13.23 -1.84 1.46
C GLY A 154 14.60 -1.57 0.86
N LEU A 155 14.63 -0.80 -0.22
CA LEU A 155 15.84 -0.33 -0.88
C LEU A 155 16.04 1.18 -0.66
N LEU A 156 17.29 1.63 -0.57
CA LEU A 156 17.64 3.05 -0.50
C LEU A 156 17.93 3.58 -1.89
N TYR A 157 17.02 4.38 -2.46
CA TYR A 157 17.18 4.93 -3.80
C TYR A 157 18.00 6.22 -3.82
N GLN A 158 19.06 6.27 -4.64
CA GLN A 158 19.90 7.45 -4.78
C GLN A 158 19.23 8.62 -5.50
N GLN A 159 18.18 8.41 -6.28
CA GLN A 159 17.47 9.46 -7.03
C GLN A 159 15.96 9.48 -6.76
N GLY A 160 15.46 8.52 -5.96
CA GLY A 160 14.02 8.35 -5.75
C GLY A 160 13.31 7.97 -7.06
N PHE A 161 12.11 8.50 -7.27
CA PHE A 161 11.39 8.37 -8.54
C PHE A 161 11.85 9.41 -9.56
N PHE A 162 11.25 10.61 -9.56
CA PHE A 162 11.78 11.79 -10.27
C PHE A 162 11.08 13.07 -9.75
N ARG A 163 11.74 14.22 -9.94
CA ARG A 163 11.15 15.55 -9.77
C ARG A 163 10.62 16.07 -11.11
N GLN A 164 9.41 16.61 -11.10
CA GLN A 164 8.70 17.01 -12.31
C GLN A 164 8.86 18.50 -12.59
N VAL A 165 9.15 18.88 -13.83
CA VAL A 165 9.03 20.25 -14.31
C VAL A 165 8.11 20.27 -15.53
N ILE A 166 7.26 21.29 -15.63
CA ILE A 166 6.48 21.54 -16.85
C ILE A 166 7.17 22.65 -17.64
N ASP A 167 7.56 22.36 -18.87
CA ASP A 167 8.25 23.31 -19.72
C ASP A 167 7.29 24.32 -20.37
N LYS A 168 7.86 25.26 -21.15
CA LYS A 168 7.13 26.30 -21.86
C LYS A 168 6.14 25.76 -22.91
N ASP A 169 6.27 24.52 -23.35
CA ASP A 169 5.38 23.89 -24.34
C ASP A 169 4.32 22.99 -23.66
N GLY A 170 4.37 22.92 -22.32
CA GLY A 170 3.44 22.17 -21.49
C GLY A 170 3.80 20.69 -21.38
N ALA A 171 5.01 20.31 -21.81
CA ALA A 171 5.50 18.94 -21.69
C ALA A 171 6.16 18.70 -20.34
N GLN A 172 6.03 17.47 -19.86
CA GLN A 172 6.64 17.02 -18.62
C GLN A 172 8.12 16.69 -18.82
N GLN A 173 8.98 17.26 -17.98
CA GLN A 173 10.40 16.94 -17.87
C GLN A 173 10.66 16.21 -16.56
N ALA A 174 11.42 15.10 -16.64
CA ALA A 174 11.83 14.31 -15.48
C ALA A 174 13.26 14.65 -15.05
N LEU A 175 13.43 15.09 -13.80
CA LEU A 175 14.71 15.39 -13.19
C LEU A 175 15.05 14.35 -12.11
N PHE A 176 16.30 13.90 -12.06
CA PHE A 176 16.78 12.86 -11.14
C PHE A 176 17.86 13.40 -10.20
N PRO A 177 17.51 14.28 -9.25
CA PRO A 177 18.47 14.82 -8.29
C PRO A 177 19.03 13.69 -7.41
N TYR A 178 20.31 13.83 -7.03
CA TYR A 178 20.96 12.87 -6.14
C TYR A 178 20.57 13.12 -4.68
N ASN A 179 20.07 12.09 -4.02
CA ASN A 179 19.84 12.00 -2.60
C ASN A 179 21.14 11.56 -1.92
N ASP A 180 21.83 12.50 -1.27
CA ASP A 180 23.00 12.18 -0.46
C ASP A 180 22.56 11.44 0.82
N PRO A 181 22.96 10.16 1.02
CA PRO A 181 22.61 9.41 2.23
C PRO A 181 23.03 10.13 3.53
N GLY A 182 24.04 10.99 3.49
CA GLY A 182 24.45 11.81 4.64
C GLY A 182 23.41 12.86 5.04
N GLN A 183 22.55 13.30 4.11
CA GLN A 183 21.52 14.31 4.31
C GLN A 183 20.11 13.72 4.50
N LEU A 184 19.99 12.39 4.49
CA LEU A 184 18.75 11.68 4.76
C LEU A 184 18.63 11.36 6.26
N PRO A 185 17.41 11.28 6.82
CA PRO A 185 17.17 10.92 8.22
C PRO A 185 17.35 9.40 8.44
N ILE A 186 18.54 8.89 8.14
CA ILE A 186 18.92 7.49 8.23
C ILE A 186 20.26 7.33 8.92
N THR A 187 20.48 6.16 9.52
CA THR A 187 21.71 5.82 10.21
C THR A 187 22.36 4.58 9.60
N PRO A 188 23.70 4.54 9.45
CA PRO A 188 24.39 3.36 8.97
C PRO A 188 24.32 2.24 10.02
N LEU A 189 23.92 1.04 9.63
CA LEU A 189 23.99 -0.13 10.52
C LEU A 189 25.44 -0.58 10.68
N ARG A 190 25.88 -0.80 11.92
CA ARG A 190 27.25 -1.20 12.23
C ARG A 190 27.28 -2.58 12.87
N GLN A 191 28.34 -3.33 12.60
CA GLN A 191 28.69 -4.54 13.35
C GLN A 191 29.24 -4.16 14.73
N GLU A 192 29.35 -5.12 15.64
CA GLU A 192 29.88 -4.90 17.01
C GLU A 192 31.30 -4.32 17.01
N ASN A 193 32.10 -4.64 15.99
CA ASN A 193 33.46 -4.12 15.80
C ASN A 193 33.50 -2.67 15.25
N GLY A 194 32.35 -2.04 14.99
CA GLY A 194 32.22 -0.70 14.42
C GLY A 194 32.31 -0.64 12.89
N GLU A 195 32.56 -1.77 12.21
CA GLU A 195 32.53 -1.82 10.75
C GLU A 195 31.12 -1.65 10.22
N TRP A 196 31.03 -1.23 8.96
CA TRP A 196 29.73 -1.14 8.30
C TRP A 196 29.14 -2.54 8.13
N LEU A 197 27.87 -2.71 8.49
CA LEU A 197 27.14 -3.94 8.18
C LEU A 197 26.96 -4.02 6.67
N ARG A 198 27.78 -4.86 6.03
CA ARG A 198 27.76 -5.13 4.60
C ARG A 198 27.32 -6.57 4.36
N LEU A 199 26.47 -6.74 3.36
CA LEU A 199 25.92 -8.04 2.97
C LEU A 199 26.34 -8.35 1.55
N GLU A 200 26.73 -9.59 1.31
CA GLU A 200 27.07 -10.07 -0.02
C GLU A 200 25.86 -10.77 -0.63
N VAL A 201 25.53 -10.42 -1.88
CA VAL A 201 24.56 -11.13 -2.71
C VAL A 201 25.28 -11.59 -3.97
N ALA A 202 25.37 -12.92 -4.15
CA ALA A 202 26.00 -13.50 -5.34
C ALA A 202 25.11 -13.26 -6.57
N LEU A 203 25.68 -12.66 -7.61
CA LEU A 203 25.11 -12.56 -8.94
C LEU A 203 26.00 -13.33 -9.94
N PRO A 204 25.57 -13.52 -11.19
CA PRO A 204 26.31 -14.33 -12.16
C PRO A 204 27.68 -13.72 -12.47
N GLY A 205 28.74 -14.43 -12.06
CA GLY A 205 30.13 -14.04 -12.31
C GLY A 205 30.70 -12.98 -11.35
N TYR A 206 29.92 -12.44 -10.41
CA TYR A 206 30.39 -11.46 -9.42
C TYR A 206 29.42 -11.33 -8.24
N SER A 207 29.92 -10.84 -7.11
CA SER A 207 29.07 -10.51 -5.96
C SER A 207 28.76 -9.03 -5.87
N VAL A 208 27.56 -8.69 -5.41
CA VAL A 208 27.15 -7.33 -5.05
C VAL A 208 27.18 -7.18 -3.55
N TRP A 209 27.92 -6.16 -3.08
CA TRP A 209 27.95 -5.74 -1.69
C TRP A 209 26.85 -4.72 -1.43
N LEU A 210 26.05 -4.96 -0.40
CA LEU A 210 24.99 -4.07 0.05
C LEU A 210 25.35 -3.44 1.38
N ARG A 211 25.25 -2.13 1.45
CA ARG A 211 25.30 -1.38 2.71
C ARG A 211 23.90 -1.37 3.32
N ALA A 212 23.83 -1.56 4.64
CA ALA A 212 22.57 -1.54 5.36
C ALA A 212 22.42 -0.23 6.15
N TRP A 213 21.22 0.35 6.06
CA TRP A 213 20.82 1.58 6.72
C TRP A 213 19.55 1.35 7.56
N GLN A 214 19.35 2.16 8.59
CA GLN A 214 18.15 2.16 9.43
C GLN A 214 17.51 3.55 9.44
N ALA A 215 16.23 3.62 9.11
CA ALA A 215 15.35 4.74 9.39
C ALA A 215 14.48 4.43 10.62
N GLN A 216 14.31 5.41 11.51
CA GLN A 216 13.44 5.29 12.69
C GLN A 216 12.07 5.90 12.38
N VAL A 217 10.99 5.14 12.57
CA VAL A 217 9.60 5.54 12.30
C VAL A 217 8.80 5.39 13.59
N GLY A 218 8.94 6.33 14.52
CA GLY A 218 8.34 6.22 15.86
C GLY A 218 8.88 4.98 16.59
N ARG A 219 8.03 3.96 16.83
CA ARG A 219 8.45 2.66 17.42
C ARG A 219 9.03 1.68 16.40
N VAL A 220 8.71 1.87 15.12
CA VAL A 220 9.03 0.94 14.03
C VAL A 220 10.40 1.25 13.45
N LYS A 221 11.14 0.21 13.06
CA LYS A 221 12.40 0.33 12.33
C LYS A 221 12.20 -0.06 10.87
N LEU A 222 12.78 0.72 9.96
CA LEU A 222 12.85 0.42 8.53
C LEU A 222 14.31 0.21 8.13
N TYR A 223 14.62 -0.97 7.60
CA TYR A 223 15.93 -1.30 7.08
C TYR A 223 15.98 -1.11 5.56
N LEU A 224 17.00 -0.38 5.10
CA LEU A 224 17.17 -0.04 3.68
C LEU A 224 18.51 -0.55 3.17
N LEU A 225 18.48 -1.23 2.02
CA LEU A 225 19.66 -1.77 1.37
C LEU A 225 20.13 -0.88 0.22
N ASP A 226 21.43 -0.74 0.09
CA ASP A 226 22.06 0.19 -0.81
C ASP A 226 23.22 -0.48 -1.55
N SER A 227 23.13 -0.57 -2.89
CA SER A 227 24.18 -1.18 -3.71
C SER A 227 25.29 -0.22 -4.09
N ASN A 228 25.23 1.06 -3.72
CA ASN A 228 26.24 2.07 -3.99
C ASN A 228 27.48 1.92 -3.08
N ASP A 229 28.07 0.72 -3.05
CA ASP A 229 29.31 0.41 -2.37
C ASP A 229 30.51 0.55 -3.32
N ALA A 230 31.64 1.03 -2.79
CA ALA A 230 32.87 1.18 -3.56
C ALA A 230 33.43 -0.17 -4.04
N ALA A 231 33.15 -1.26 -3.33
CA ALA A 231 33.52 -2.62 -3.72
C ALA A 231 32.76 -3.13 -4.95
N ASN A 232 31.65 -2.50 -5.32
CA ASN A 232 30.87 -2.87 -6.51
C ASN A 232 31.39 -2.18 -7.76
N TYR A 233 31.26 -2.87 -8.90
CA TYR A 233 31.45 -2.26 -10.21
C TYR A 233 30.48 -1.08 -10.41
N PRO A 234 30.89 -0.02 -11.13
CA PRO A 234 30.05 1.17 -11.34
C PRO A 234 28.63 0.86 -11.83
N ALA A 235 28.48 -0.13 -12.73
CA ALA A 235 27.17 -0.57 -13.24
C ALA A 235 26.26 -1.15 -12.14
N HIS A 236 26.81 -1.78 -11.10
CA HIS A 236 26.05 -2.42 -10.02
C HIS A 236 25.77 -1.48 -8.85
N ARG A 237 26.55 -0.40 -8.72
CA ARG A 237 26.21 0.72 -7.83
C ARG A 237 24.89 1.37 -8.22
N GLY A 238 24.56 1.34 -9.52
CA GLY A 238 23.30 1.83 -10.06
C GLY A 238 22.10 0.91 -9.86
N ILE A 239 22.23 -0.28 -9.25
CA ILE A 239 21.05 -1.14 -9.00
C ILE A 239 20.01 -0.40 -8.14
N THR A 240 20.46 0.37 -7.16
CA THR A 240 19.60 1.19 -6.30
C THR A 240 19.50 2.66 -6.76
N SER A 241 19.80 3.00 -8.02
CA SER A 241 19.79 4.41 -8.44
C SER A 241 18.40 5.04 -8.37
N GLU A 242 17.45 4.47 -9.12
CA GLU A 242 16.10 5.00 -9.31
C GLU A 242 15.03 3.94 -9.02
N LEU A 243 13.91 4.40 -8.48
CA LEU A 243 12.73 3.61 -8.20
C LEU A 243 11.91 3.45 -9.50
N TYR A 244 11.61 2.22 -9.88
CA TYR A 244 10.87 1.88 -11.13
C TYR A 244 11.50 2.40 -12.42
N GLY A 245 12.81 2.68 -12.42
CA GLY A 245 13.52 3.07 -13.61
C GLY A 245 14.27 1.92 -14.29
N GLY A 246 15.06 2.25 -15.30
CA GLY A 246 15.77 1.31 -16.17
C GLY A 246 14.86 0.33 -16.92
N GLY A 247 15.38 -0.88 -17.15
CA GLY A 247 14.67 -1.96 -17.87
C GLY A 247 14.42 -3.19 -17.00
N SER A 248 13.82 -4.22 -17.62
CA SER A 248 13.45 -5.48 -16.95
C SER A 248 14.61 -6.14 -16.17
N GLU A 249 15.84 -6.06 -16.68
CA GLU A 249 17.02 -6.61 -15.99
C GLU A 249 17.38 -5.85 -14.71
N LEU A 250 17.34 -4.51 -14.73
CA LEU A 250 17.56 -3.69 -13.53
C LEU A 250 16.48 -4.01 -12.49
N ARG A 251 15.24 -4.14 -12.96
CA ARG A 251 14.10 -4.46 -12.13
C ARG A 251 14.26 -5.81 -11.42
N LEU A 252 14.64 -6.86 -12.14
CA LEU A 252 14.91 -8.17 -11.55
C LEU A 252 16.03 -8.10 -10.49
N LYS A 253 17.12 -7.37 -10.78
CA LYS A 253 18.22 -7.18 -9.81
C LYS A 253 17.71 -6.51 -8.54
N GLN A 254 16.90 -5.47 -8.65
CA GLN A 254 16.30 -4.81 -7.49
C GLN A 254 15.43 -5.77 -6.66
N GLU A 255 14.61 -6.59 -7.30
CA GLU A 255 13.74 -7.58 -6.62
C GLU A 255 14.55 -8.67 -5.92
N LEU A 256 15.64 -9.15 -6.53
CA LEU A 256 16.60 -10.05 -5.90
C LEU A 256 17.24 -9.41 -4.66
N LEU A 257 17.64 -8.15 -4.76
CA LEU A 257 18.31 -7.45 -3.66
C LEU A 257 17.33 -7.18 -2.52
N LEU A 258 16.08 -6.79 -2.83
CA LEU A 258 15.02 -6.61 -1.84
C LEU A 258 14.69 -7.93 -1.15
N GLY A 259 14.47 -9.01 -1.89
CA GLY A 259 14.06 -10.29 -1.32
C GLY A 259 15.20 -10.99 -0.57
N ILE A 260 16.29 -11.31 -1.27
CA ILE A 260 17.43 -12.06 -0.72
C ILE A 260 18.23 -11.18 0.24
N GLY A 261 18.66 -10.00 -0.21
CA GLY A 261 19.40 -9.06 0.64
C GLY A 261 18.58 -8.63 1.86
N GLY A 262 17.27 -8.43 1.67
CA GLY A 262 16.37 -8.02 2.75
C GLY A 262 16.20 -9.07 3.83
N TRP A 263 16.09 -10.35 3.48
CA TRP A 263 16.07 -11.41 4.49
C TRP A 263 17.44 -11.62 5.17
N ARG A 264 18.53 -11.44 4.41
CA ARG A 264 19.90 -11.52 4.95
C ARG A 264 20.19 -10.43 5.99
N VAL A 265 19.69 -9.20 5.81
CA VAL A 265 19.86 -8.15 6.84
C VAL A 265 19.15 -8.51 8.14
N LEU A 266 17.94 -9.08 8.06
CA LEU A 266 17.21 -9.54 9.25
C LEU A 266 18.00 -10.64 9.99
N THR A 267 18.52 -11.61 9.23
CA THR A 267 19.34 -12.70 9.77
C THR A 267 20.61 -12.18 10.44
N ALA A 268 21.32 -11.24 9.80
CA ALA A 268 22.53 -10.64 10.36
C ALA A 268 22.27 -9.83 11.64
N LEU A 269 21.08 -9.25 11.77
CA LEU A 269 20.64 -8.54 12.97
C LEU A 269 20.03 -9.47 14.04
N GLY A 270 20.00 -10.78 13.81
CA GLY A 270 19.40 -11.75 14.74
C GLY A 270 17.88 -11.67 14.84
N ILE A 271 17.21 -11.03 13.88
CA ILE A 271 15.77 -10.85 13.85
C ILE A 271 15.13 -12.07 13.20
N ARG A 272 14.17 -12.70 13.89
CA ARG A 272 13.45 -13.89 13.42
C ARG A 272 11.94 -13.63 13.37
N PRO A 273 11.42 -13.03 12.28
CA PRO A 273 10.00 -12.73 12.16
C PRO A 273 9.14 -13.99 12.08
N GLU A 274 8.00 -14.01 12.77
CA GLU A 274 7.00 -15.04 12.56
C GLU A 274 6.23 -14.84 11.25
N VAL A 275 6.06 -13.58 10.85
CA VAL A 275 5.31 -13.21 9.65
C VAL A 275 6.19 -12.46 8.67
N CYS A 276 6.14 -12.84 7.40
CA CYS A 276 6.72 -12.12 6.27
C CYS A 276 5.58 -11.62 5.40
N HIS A 277 5.40 -10.30 5.34
CA HIS A 277 4.36 -9.65 4.56
C HIS A 277 4.98 -9.05 3.30
N LEU A 278 4.57 -9.58 2.14
CA LEU A 278 4.98 -9.15 0.81
C LEU A 278 4.00 -8.12 0.27
N ASN A 279 4.47 -6.88 0.11
CA ASN A 279 3.69 -5.80 -0.52
C ASN A 279 3.92 -5.82 -2.03
N GLU A 280 2.98 -6.45 -2.77
CA GLU A 280 3.11 -6.80 -4.19
C GLU A 280 4.21 -7.85 -4.49
N GLY A 281 4.20 -8.42 -5.70
CA GLY A 281 5.09 -9.51 -6.10
C GLY A 281 6.59 -9.18 -6.06
N HIS A 282 6.96 -7.90 -5.97
CA HIS A 282 8.35 -7.42 -6.02
C HIS A 282 9.25 -8.02 -4.94
N ALA A 283 8.67 -8.38 -3.79
CA ALA A 283 9.40 -8.93 -2.65
C ALA A 283 9.43 -10.46 -2.64
N ALA A 284 8.88 -11.15 -3.65
CA ALA A 284 8.62 -12.58 -3.56
C ALA A 284 9.88 -13.44 -3.40
N PHE A 285 11.07 -12.96 -3.80
CA PHE A 285 12.34 -13.63 -3.50
C PHE A 285 12.63 -13.77 -1.99
N ALA A 286 12.02 -12.93 -1.14
CA ALA A 286 12.10 -13.08 0.32
C ALA A 286 11.51 -14.42 0.80
N VAL A 287 10.55 -14.99 0.07
CA VAL A 287 10.02 -16.32 0.39
C VAL A 287 11.09 -17.39 0.23
N LEU A 288 11.86 -17.32 -0.87
CA LEU A 288 12.91 -18.29 -1.15
C LEU A 288 14.03 -18.19 -0.12
N GLU A 289 14.48 -16.97 0.20
CA GLU A 289 15.56 -16.78 1.18
C GLU A 289 15.12 -17.09 2.61
N ARG A 290 13.84 -16.85 2.97
CA ARG A 290 13.25 -17.31 4.24
C ARG A 290 13.27 -18.83 4.34
N ALA A 291 12.84 -19.54 3.28
CA ALA A 291 12.90 -20.99 3.23
C ALA A 291 14.34 -21.49 3.29
N ARG A 292 15.28 -20.87 2.55
CA ARG A 292 16.72 -21.20 2.61
C ARG A 292 17.30 -21.05 4.01
N SER A 293 16.98 -19.95 4.70
CA SER A 293 17.42 -19.70 6.07
C SER A 293 16.90 -20.79 7.02
N PHE A 294 15.62 -21.15 6.93
CA PHE A 294 15.06 -22.24 7.73
C PHE A 294 15.69 -23.60 7.40
N MET A 295 15.93 -23.87 6.11
CA MET A 295 16.55 -25.08 5.60
C MET A 295 17.93 -25.32 6.25
N GLN A 296 18.76 -24.26 6.31
CA GLN A 296 20.09 -24.32 6.91
C GLN A 296 20.03 -24.46 8.43
N ASP A 297 19.20 -23.66 9.09
CA ASP A 297 19.07 -23.68 10.55
C ASP A 297 18.57 -25.03 11.09
N ASN A 298 17.77 -25.76 10.29
CA ASN A 298 17.12 -27.01 10.72
C ASN A 298 17.63 -28.27 9.99
N ALA A 299 18.58 -28.13 9.06
CA ALA A 299 19.09 -29.21 8.22
C ALA A 299 17.98 -30.00 7.50
N GLN A 300 17.02 -29.27 6.90
CA GLN A 300 15.91 -29.82 6.11
C GLN A 300 16.17 -29.68 4.61
N SER A 301 15.32 -30.27 3.76
CA SER A 301 15.29 -29.94 2.33
C SER A 301 14.54 -28.63 2.08
N PHE A 302 14.79 -28.00 0.94
CA PHE A 302 14.06 -26.77 0.57
C PHE A 302 12.56 -26.97 0.50
N GLN A 303 12.07 -28.11 0.00
CA GLN A 303 10.64 -28.39 -0.08
C GLN A 303 9.97 -28.43 1.31
N VAL A 304 10.67 -29.03 2.30
CA VAL A 304 10.22 -29.06 3.70
C VAL A 304 10.26 -27.67 4.31
N ALA A 305 11.35 -26.94 4.08
CA ALA A 305 11.51 -25.57 4.58
C ALA A 305 10.47 -24.61 4.00
N LEU A 306 10.18 -24.71 2.70
CA LEU A 306 9.12 -23.93 2.06
C LEU A 306 7.75 -24.31 2.62
N ALA A 307 7.44 -25.59 2.79
CA ALA A 307 6.19 -26.04 3.40
C ALA A 307 6.01 -25.53 4.84
N ALA A 308 7.09 -25.46 5.62
CA ALA A 308 7.08 -24.95 6.98
C ALA A 308 6.92 -23.42 7.04
N THR A 309 7.73 -22.69 6.27
CA THR A 309 7.77 -21.22 6.31
C THR A 309 6.58 -20.56 5.60
N ARG A 310 5.98 -21.24 4.60
CA ARG A 310 4.83 -20.75 3.83
C ARG A 310 3.67 -20.29 4.71
N ALA A 311 3.37 -20.98 5.82
CA ALA A 311 2.30 -20.60 6.75
C ALA A 311 2.46 -19.19 7.33
N GLY A 312 3.70 -18.72 7.47
CA GLY A 312 4.03 -17.39 7.97
C GLY A 312 4.15 -16.33 6.89
N ASN A 313 3.89 -16.65 5.62
CA ASN A 313 4.03 -15.71 4.50
C ASN A 313 2.64 -15.18 4.11
N LEU A 314 2.51 -13.86 4.03
CA LEU A 314 1.32 -13.13 3.57
C LEU A 314 1.67 -12.36 2.30
N PHE A 315 0.86 -12.54 1.25
CA PHE A 315 0.98 -11.76 0.01
C PHE A 315 -0.21 -10.84 -0.18
N THR A 316 0.05 -9.53 -0.29
CA THR A 316 -0.97 -8.54 -0.68
C THR A 316 -0.74 -8.10 -2.12
N THR A 317 -1.77 -8.24 -2.97
CA THR A 317 -1.78 -7.74 -4.34
C THR A 317 -2.49 -6.40 -4.43
N HIS A 318 -1.92 -5.46 -5.18
CA HIS A 318 -2.50 -4.14 -5.48
C HIS A 318 -2.89 -4.00 -6.95
N THR A 319 -2.68 -5.05 -7.74
CA THR A 319 -2.76 -5.01 -9.20
C THR A 319 -4.13 -5.46 -9.68
N ALA A 320 -4.88 -4.54 -10.31
CA ALA A 320 -6.22 -4.80 -10.83
C ALA A 320 -6.26 -5.38 -12.26
N VAL A 321 -5.12 -5.40 -12.97
CA VAL A 321 -5.02 -5.90 -14.36
C VAL A 321 -3.79 -6.79 -14.54
N ALA A 322 -3.93 -7.92 -15.23
CA ALA A 322 -2.87 -8.92 -15.36
C ALA A 322 -1.58 -8.40 -16.02
N ALA A 323 -1.67 -7.36 -16.85
CA ALA A 323 -0.53 -6.70 -17.49
C ALA A 323 0.31 -5.85 -16.51
N GLY A 324 -0.20 -5.58 -15.31
CA GLY A 324 0.50 -4.82 -14.27
C GLY A 324 1.48 -5.64 -13.44
N PHE A 325 1.46 -6.98 -13.55
CA PHE A 325 2.41 -7.84 -12.84
C PHE A 325 3.79 -7.84 -13.50
N ASP A 326 4.84 -7.84 -12.68
CA ASP A 326 6.21 -8.03 -13.14
C ASP A 326 6.38 -9.45 -13.72
N ARG A 327 6.83 -9.49 -14.99
CA ARG A 327 7.10 -10.71 -15.74
C ARG A 327 8.50 -10.65 -16.31
N PHE A 328 9.27 -11.72 -16.11
CA PHE A 328 10.64 -11.82 -16.58
C PHE A 328 10.78 -12.94 -17.62
N ASP A 329 11.65 -12.70 -18.60
CA ASP A 329 12.03 -13.73 -19.56
C ASP A 329 12.69 -14.92 -18.81
N PRO A 330 12.35 -16.18 -19.13
CA PRO A 330 12.95 -17.34 -18.48
C PRO A 330 14.48 -17.36 -18.53
N ALA A 331 15.10 -16.92 -19.63
CA ALA A 331 16.55 -16.86 -19.76
C ALA A 331 17.18 -15.86 -18.78
N MET A 332 16.44 -14.80 -18.44
CA MET A 332 16.89 -13.83 -17.44
C MET A 332 16.86 -14.42 -16.02
N ILE A 333 15.83 -15.21 -15.69
CA ILE A 333 15.75 -15.94 -14.41
C ILE A 333 16.85 -17.01 -14.33
N GLU A 334 17.06 -17.77 -15.41
CA GLU A 334 18.15 -18.73 -15.50
C GLU A 334 19.50 -18.05 -15.23
N GLN A 335 19.77 -16.95 -15.92
CA GLN A 335 20.98 -16.19 -15.75
C GLN A 335 21.16 -15.77 -14.29
N TYR A 336 20.19 -15.06 -13.70
CA TYR A 336 20.37 -14.39 -12.41
C TYR A 336 20.07 -15.23 -11.17
N ALA A 337 19.19 -16.22 -11.27
CA ALA A 337 18.70 -17.02 -10.14
C ALA A 337 18.95 -18.53 -10.32
N GLY A 338 19.42 -19.00 -11.48
CA GLY A 338 19.71 -20.42 -11.71
C GLY A 338 20.80 -20.96 -10.77
N GLY A 339 21.91 -20.24 -10.64
CA GLY A 339 22.97 -20.61 -9.68
C GLY A 339 22.48 -20.61 -8.22
N TYR A 340 21.62 -19.66 -7.85
CA TYR A 340 20.98 -19.62 -6.53
C TYR A 340 20.05 -20.82 -6.31
N ALA A 341 19.23 -21.20 -7.29
CA ALA A 341 18.37 -22.37 -7.19
C ALA A 341 19.17 -23.66 -6.95
N GLU A 342 20.22 -23.89 -7.75
CA GLU A 342 20.96 -25.15 -7.70
C GLU A 342 21.90 -25.23 -6.49
N GLN A 343 22.61 -24.15 -6.18
CA GLN A 343 23.69 -24.17 -5.18
C GLN A 343 23.21 -23.80 -3.77
N GLU A 344 22.21 -22.93 -3.66
CA GLU A 344 21.75 -22.39 -2.38
C GLU A 344 20.41 -23.00 -1.92
N LEU A 345 19.50 -23.29 -2.85
CA LEU A 345 18.22 -23.95 -2.54
C LEU A 345 18.25 -25.46 -2.76
N GLY A 346 19.15 -25.98 -3.59
CA GLY A 346 19.21 -27.40 -3.93
C GLY A 346 18.01 -27.88 -4.75
N ILE A 347 17.43 -27.01 -5.58
CA ILE A 347 16.34 -27.34 -6.52
C ILE A 347 16.79 -27.13 -7.97
N THR A 348 16.07 -27.72 -8.92
CA THR A 348 16.39 -27.52 -10.34
C THR A 348 15.93 -26.14 -10.82
N LEU A 349 16.52 -25.63 -11.91
CA LEU A 349 16.01 -24.44 -12.59
C LEU A 349 14.54 -24.61 -13.03
N HIS A 350 14.15 -25.81 -13.44
CA HIS A 350 12.76 -26.11 -13.80
C HIS A 350 11.83 -25.91 -12.59
N ASP A 351 12.20 -26.43 -11.41
CA ASP A 351 11.42 -26.25 -10.17
C ASP A 351 11.31 -24.77 -9.77
N LEU A 352 12.40 -24.00 -9.92
CA LEU A 352 12.35 -22.55 -9.70
C LEU A 352 11.35 -21.90 -10.66
N LEU A 353 11.51 -22.10 -11.97
CA LEU A 353 10.64 -21.51 -12.99
C LEU A 353 9.17 -21.91 -12.82
N ALA A 354 8.90 -23.15 -12.41
CA ALA A 354 7.56 -23.65 -12.12
C ALA A 354 6.84 -22.83 -11.03
N LEU A 355 7.57 -22.22 -10.08
CA LEU A 355 6.98 -21.33 -9.08
C LEU A 355 6.37 -20.06 -9.70
N GLY A 356 6.92 -19.57 -10.82
CA GLY A 356 6.47 -18.36 -11.50
C GLY A 356 5.56 -18.58 -12.71
N ARG A 357 5.26 -19.83 -13.10
CA ARG A 357 4.50 -20.15 -14.33
C ARG A 357 3.09 -20.64 -14.05
N GLN A 358 2.12 -20.36 -14.91
CA GLN A 358 0.81 -21.02 -14.84
C GLN A 358 0.94 -22.50 -15.18
N ASN A 359 1.62 -22.82 -16.28
CA ASN A 359 1.96 -24.18 -16.69
C ASN A 359 3.43 -24.46 -16.37
N PRO A 360 3.74 -25.28 -15.34
CA PRO A 360 5.12 -25.62 -14.98
C PRO A 360 5.96 -26.15 -16.15
N ASP A 361 5.33 -26.85 -17.08
CA ASP A 361 5.99 -27.53 -18.20
C ASP A 361 6.15 -26.66 -19.46
N ASP A 362 5.58 -25.45 -19.49
CA ASP A 362 5.77 -24.52 -20.60
C ASP A 362 7.10 -23.77 -20.46
N ALA A 363 8.12 -24.22 -21.21
CA ALA A 363 9.44 -23.62 -21.19
C ALA A 363 9.49 -22.16 -21.68
N SER A 364 8.49 -21.72 -22.46
CA SER A 364 8.42 -20.36 -23.03
C SER A 364 7.65 -19.38 -22.15
N GLU A 365 6.88 -19.87 -21.17
CA GLU A 365 6.06 -19.01 -20.32
C GLU A 365 6.94 -18.10 -19.44
N PRO A 366 6.74 -16.76 -19.49
CA PRO A 366 7.45 -15.81 -18.65
C PRO A 366 7.27 -16.09 -17.16
N PHE A 367 8.28 -15.77 -16.38
CA PHE A 367 8.25 -15.90 -14.93
C PHE A 367 7.44 -14.76 -14.30
N ASN A 368 6.27 -15.07 -13.74
CA ASN A 368 5.39 -14.11 -13.09
C ASN A 368 5.65 -14.07 -11.57
N MET A 369 6.06 -12.91 -11.07
CA MET A 369 6.40 -12.72 -9.65
C MET A 369 5.20 -12.91 -8.72
N ALA A 370 3.99 -12.53 -9.14
CA ALA A 370 2.79 -12.72 -8.33
C ALA A 370 2.42 -14.21 -8.19
N PHE A 371 2.70 -15.03 -9.21
CA PHE A 371 2.49 -16.48 -9.11
C PHE A 371 3.45 -17.11 -8.09
N MET A 372 4.72 -16.69 -8.10
CA MET A 372 5.69 -17.11 -7.09
C MET A 372 5.26 -16.65 -5.69
N ALA A 373 4.78 -15.41 -5.54
CA ALA A 373 4.30 -14.89 -4.26
C ALA A 373 3.13 -15.71 -3.70
N ILE A 374 2.14 -16.07 -4.53
CA ILE A 374 0.97 -16.88 -4.14
C ILE A 374 1.41 -18.30 -3.74
N ARG A 375 2.23 -18.95 -4.55
CA ARG A 375 2.75 -20.30 -4.25
C ARG A 375 3.67 -20.32 -3.03
N GLY A 376 4.28 -19.18 -2.71
CA GLY A 376 5.12 -18.96 -1.57
C GLY A 376 4.38 -18.60 -0.27
N SER A 377 3.09 -18.28 -0.35
CA SER A 377 2.33 -17.69 0.76
C SER A 377 1.26 -18.63 1.33
N GLY A 378 0.99 -18.49 2.63
CA GLY A 378 -0.05 -19.22 3.36
C GLY A 378 -1.39 -18.47 3.39
N ALA A 379 -1.35 -17.17 3.07
CA ALA A 379 -2.52 -16.33 2.89
C ALA A 379 -2.28 -15.27 1.80
N VAL A 380 -3.35 -14.88 1.10
CA VAL A 380 -3.33 -13.87 0.04
C VAL A 380 -4.52 -12.93 0.20
N ASN A 381 -4.32 -11.63 -0.03
CA ASN A 381 -5.41 -10.66 0.02
C ASN A 381 -5.30 -9.56 -1.05
N GLY A 382 -6.47 -9.05 -1.45
CA GLY A 382 -6.62 -7.77 -2.14
C GLY A 382 -6.79 -6.60 -1.16
N VAL A 383 -6.98 -5.40 -1.72
CA VAL A 383 -6.88 -4.12 -0.98
C VAL A 383 -8.21 -3.33 -0.87
N SER A 384 -9.29 -3.94 -1.36
CA SER A 384 -10.69 -3.53 -1.19
C SER A 384 -11.57 -4.75 -1.44
N ARG A 385 -12.86 -4.67 -1.09
CA ARG A 385 -13.81 -5.78 -1.32
C ARG A 385 -13.98 -6.08 -2.80
N LEU A 386 -14.12 -5.05 -3.64
CA LEU A 386 -14.23 -5.22 -5.09
C LEU A 386 -12.94 -5.82 -5.65
N HIS A 387 -11.79 -5.31 -5.23
CA HIS A 387 -10.50 -5.85 -5.67
C HIS A 387 -10.26 -7.28 -5.23
N GLY A 388 -10.79 -7.70 -4.08
CA GLY A 388 -10.77 -9.11 -3.68
C GLY A 388 -11.47 -10.01 -4.72
N LYS A 389 -12.62 -9.57 -5.26
CA LYS A 389 -13.31 -10.29 -6.35
C LYS A 389 -12.51 -10.27 -7.66
N VAL A 390 -12.00 -9.10 -8.06
CA VAL A 390 -11.16 -8.95 -9.26
C VAL A 390 -9.92 -9.84 -9.15
N SER A 391 -9.25 -9.88 -8.00
CA SER A 391 -8.07 -10.70 -7.76
C SER A 391 -8.38 -12.19 -7.88
N ARG A 392 -9.53 -12.66 -7.35
CA ARG A 392 -9.95 -14.07 -7.54
C ARG A 392 -10.09 -14.42 -9.01
N HIS A 393 -10.64 -13.52 -9.82
CA HIS A 393 -10.72 -13.73 -11.27
C HIS A 393 -9.34 -13.72 -11.92
N LEU A 394 -8.48 -12.74 -11.61
CA LEU A 394 -7.12 -12.64 -12.15
C LEU A 394 -6.27 -13.88 -11.87
N PHE A 395 -6.42 -14.49 -10.69
CA PHE A 395 -5.65 -15.66 -10.27
C PHE A 395 -6.40 -16.98 -10.40
N GLN A 396 -7.63 -16.98 -10.92
CA GLN A 396 -8.40 -18.19 -11.25
C GLN A 396 -7.59 -19.21 -12.07
N PRO A 397 -6.73 -18.81 -13.04
CA PRO A 397 -5.93 -19.77 -13.80
C PRO A 397 -4.98 -20.64 -12.94
N LEU A 398 -4.60 -20.19 -11.74
CA LEU A 398 -3.81 -21.00 -10.78
C LEU A 398 -4.65 -22.04 -10.04
N PHE A 399 -5.97 -21.92 -10.06
CA PHE A 399 -6.92 -22.78 -9.34
C PHE A 399 -7.95 -23.37 -10.32
N PRO A 400 -7.52 -24.18 -11.31
CA PRO A 400 -8.42 -24.73 -12.31
C PRO A 400 -9.53 -25.56 -11.67
N ARG A 401 -10.75 -25.42 -12.18
CA ARG A 401 -11.97 -26.14 -11.73
C ARG A 401 -12.44 -25.82 -10.30
N TRP A 402 -11.79 -24.92 -9.57
CA TRP A 402 -12.33 -24.38 -8.33
C TRP A 402 -13.37 -23.30 -8.61
N PRO A 403 -14.47 -23.22 -7.84
CA PRO A 403 -15.40 -22.10 -7.94
C PRO A 403 -14.69 -20.78 -7.63
N ALA A 404 -15.05 -19.72 -8.36
CA ALA A 404 -14.36 -18.42 -8.25
C ALA A 404 -14.39 -17.83 -6.83
N ASP A 405 -15.48 -18.05 -6.10
CA ASP A 405 -15.62 -17.61 -4.70
C ASP A 405 -14.75 -18.41 -3.71
N GLU A 406 -14.20 -19.55 -4.13
CA GLU A 406 -13.29 -20.40 -3.33
C GLU A 406 -11.81 -20.22 -3.70
N VAL A 407 -11.50 -19.38 -4.71
CA VAL A 407 -10.12 -18.94 -4.95
C VAL A 407 -9.63 -18.23 -3.67
N PRO A 408 -8.51 -18.66 -3.04
CA PRO A 408 -8.14 -18.34 -1.66
C PRO A 408 -7.52 -16.95 -1.52
N ILE A 409 -8.26 -15.94 -1.94
CA ILE A 409 -7.88 -14.53 -1.89
C ILE A 409 -8.93 -13.77 -1.08
N GLY A 410 -8.51 -13.28 0.08
CA GLY A 410 -9.30 -12.39 0.94
C GLY A 410 -9.17 -10.92 0.53
N TYR A 411 -9.51 -10.03 1.44
CA TYR A 411 -9.23 -8.60 1.28
C TYR A 411 -9.05 -7.94 2.64
N VAL A 412 -8.21 -6.91 2.69
CA VAL A 412 -8.17 -5.91 3.76
C VAL A 412 -8.28 -4.57 3.09
N THR A 413 -9.34 -3.81 3.38
CA THR A 413 -9.50 -2.51 2.73
C THR A 413 -8.43 -1.54 3.23
N ASN A 414 -7.73 -0.89 2.29
CA ASN A 414 -6.76 0.15 2.63
C ASN A 414 -7.39 1.28 3.46
N GLY A 415 -6.51 1.96 4.19
CA GLY A 415 -6.81 3.22 4.87
C GLY A 415 -5.67 4.22 4.66
N VAL A 416 -5.83 5.38 5.29
CA VAL A 416 -4.78 6.41 5.38
C VAL A 416 -4.42 6.69 6.83
N HIS A 417 -3.17 7.04 7.07
CA HIS A 417 -2.71 7.41 8.40
C HIS A 417 -3.23 8.82 8.75
N THR A 418 -4.37 8.88 9.42
CA THR A 418 -5.12 10.13 9.63
C THR A 418 -4.29 11.30 10.18
N PRO A 419 -3.42 11.13 11.20
CA PRO A 419 -2.55 12.20 11.71
C PRO A 419 -1.50 12.73 10.70
N THR A 420 -1.22 12.00 9.62
CA THR A 420 -0.35 12.51 8.56
C THR A 420 -1.08 13.49 7.65
N TRP A 421 -2.38 13.32 7.48
CA TRP A 421 -3.15 14.03 6.46
C TRP A 421 -4.04 15.13 7.05
N ASP A 422 -4.26 15.14 8.37
CA ASP A 422 -5.06 16.17 9.02
C ASP A 422 -4.31 17.51 9.08
N SER A 423 -5.03 18.59 8.82
CA SER A 423 -4.50 19.93 9.07
C SER A 423 -4.48 20.21 10.58
N ALA A 424 -3.68 21.16 11.04
CA ALA A 424 -3.70 21.60 12.44
C ALA A 424 -5.11 22.02 12.92
N ALA A 425 -5.92 22.60 12.04
CA ALA A 425 -7.31 22.95 12.35
C ALA A 425 -8.21 21.71 12.49
N ALA A 426 -8.00 20.70 11.65
CA ALA A 426 -8.68 19.42 11.75
C ALA A 426 -8.25 18.69 13.04
N ASP A 427 -6.94 18.58 13.33
CA ASP A 427 -6.46 17.97 14.57
C ASP A 427 -7.10 18.62 15.81
N LYS A 428 -7.20 19.96 15.84
CA LYS A 428 -7.88 20.68 16.91
C LYS A 428 -9.36 20.30 17.01
N LEU A 429 -10.11 20.39 15.91
CA LEU A 429 -11.54 20.07 15.86
C LEU A 429 -11.82 18.64 16.36
N TRP A 430 -11.07 17.67 15.83
CA TRP A 430 -11.21 16.27 16.22
C TRP A 430 -10.72 16.02 17.66
N THR A 431 -9.72 16.76 18.16
CA THR A 431 -9.29 16.68 19.56
C THR A 431 -10.37 17.19 20.51
N GLU A 432 -11.02 18.30 20.17
CA GLU A 432 -12.10 18.88 20.98
C GLU A 432 -13.34 17.97 21.01
N ALA A 433 -13.65 17.30 19.89
CA ALA A 433 -14.78 16.39 19.79
C ALA A 433 -14.51 14.99 20.36
N CYS A 434 -13.35 14.39 20.06
CA CYS A 434 -13.07 12.97 20.29
C CYS A 434 -11.91 12.69 21.26
N GLY A 435 -11.22 13.74 21.74
CA GLY A 435 -10.00 13.62 22.54
C GLY A 435 -8.70 13.49 21.73
N LYS A 436 -7.57 13.72 22.40
CA LYS A 436 -6.25 13.75 21.75
C LYS A 436 -5.75 12.37 21.32
N GLU A 437 -6.19 11.31 22.00
CA GLU A 437 -5.75 9.92 21.78
C GLU A 437 -6.64 9.13 20.80
N ARG A 438 -7.60 9.80 20.15
CA ARG A 438 -8.63 9.22 19.25
C ARG A 438 -8.13 8.21 18.19
N TRP A 439 -6.86 8.30 17.77
CA TRP A 439 -6.27 7.42 16.76
C TRP A 439 -5.35 6.34 17.34
N LEU A 440 -5.17 6.27 18.66
CA LEU A 440 -4.22 5.35 19.32
C LEU A 440 -4.84 4.02 19.77
N GLY A 441 -6.12 3.79 19.47
CA GLY A 441 -6.85 2.60 19.88
C GLY A 441 -8.07 2.32 19.01
N THR A 442 -9.17 1.88 19.61
CA THR A 442 -10.44 1.64 18.91
C THR A 442 -11.10 2.95 18.48
N THR A 443 -11.75 2.95 17.32
CA THR A 443 -12.35 4.15 16.71
C THR A 443 -13.89 4.15 16.76
N GLU A 444 -14.49 3.35 17.64
CA GLU A 444 -15.92 3.05 17.65
C GLU A 444 -16.82 4.24 18.02
N THR A 445 -16.35 5.17 18.87
CA THR A 445 -17.13 6.34 19.31
C THR A 445 -17.04 7.53 18.35
N LEU A 446 -16.01 7.56 17.49
CA LEU A 446 -15.65 8.74 16.70
C LEU A 446 -16.78 9.21 15.78
N GLU A 447 -17.56 8.28 15.22
CA GLU A 447 -18.70 8.62 14.36
C GLU A 447 -19.75 9.45 15.12
N GLN A 448 -20.07 9.07 16.35
CA GLN A 448 -21.08 9.75 17.16
C GLN A 448 -20.57 11.11 17.64
N ASP A 449 -19.31 11.17 18.07
CA ASP A 449 -18.67 12.38 18.58
C ASP A 449 -18.62 13.48 17.50
N VAL A 450 -18.27 13.13 16.25
CA VAL A 450 -18.23 14.07 15.11
C VAL A 450 -19.62 14.59 14.74
N ARG A 451 -20.67 13.75 14.85
CA ARG A 451 -22.04 14.18 14.58
C ARG A 451 -22.51 15.27 15.54
N CYS A 452 -21.95 15.36 16.74
CA CYS A 452 -22.29 16.36 17.74
C CYS A 452 -21.64 17.74 17.51
N ILE A 453 -20.68 17.87 16.58
CA ILE A 453 -20.02 19.15 16.30
C ILE A 453 -21.04 20.16 15.75
N PRO A 454 -21.11 21.43 16.17
CA PRO A 454 -22.03 22.40 15.59
C PRO A 454 -21.74 22.72 14.11
N ASP A 455 -22.78 22.96 13.30
CA ASP A 455 -22.66 23.30 11.86
C ASP A 455 -21.77 24.54 11.63
N ALA A 456 -21.90 25.55 12.48
CA ALA A 456 -21.12 26.78 12.40
C ALA A 456 -19.62 26.54 12.61
N ASP A 457 -19.26 25.60 13.48
CA ASP A 457 -17.86 25.26 13.75
C ASP A 457 -17.26 24.47 12.59
N LEU A 458 -18.02 23.52 12.02
CA LEU A 458 -17.67 22.79 10.81
C LEU A 458 -17.46 23.72 9.61
N TRP A 459 -18.37 24.66 9.36
CA TRP A 459 -18.25 25.59 8.25
C TRP A 459 -17.08 26.57 8.45
N ARG A 460 -16.89 27.11 9.66
CA ARG A 460 -15.75 27.97 9.98
C ARG A 460 -14.42 27.25 9.77
N PHE A 461 -14.35 25.98 10.20
CA PHE A 461 -13.20 25.12 9.96
C PHE A 461 -12.92 24.97 8.45
N ARG A 462 -13.94 24.61 7.66
CA ARG A 462 -13.83 24.38 6.22
C ARG A 462 -13.39 25.65 5.47
N ALA A 463 -14.03 26.79 5.75
CA ALA A 463 -13.69 28.08 5.13
C ALA A 463 -12.22 28.46 5.40
N ALA A 464 -11.76 28.29 6.65
CA ALA A 464 -10.37 28.58 7.01
C ALA A 464 -9.35 27.65 6.32
N ARG A 465 -9.76 26.48 5.82
CA ARG A 465 -8.91 25.59 5.03
C ARG A 465 -8.92 25.95 3.55
N SER A 466 -10.06 26.35 3.00
CA SER A 466 -10.15 26.87 1.63
C SER A 466 -9.27 28.12 1.47
N THR A 467 -9.28 29.04 2.45
CA THR A 467 -8.35 30.19 2.46
C THR A 467 -6.88 29.78 2.43
N ALA A 468 -6.47 28.85 3.29
CA ALA A 468 -5.09 28.40 3.37
C ALA A 468 -4.59 27.77 2.05
N LEU A 469 -5.44 27.00 1.35
CA LEU A 469 -5.09 26.43 0.05
C LEU A 469 -4.96 27.49 -1.04
N VAL A 470 -5.85 28.49 -1.05
CA VAL A 470 -5.73 29.62 -1.99
C VAL A 470 -4.43 30.38 -1.77
N ASP A 471 -4.06 30.65 -0.52
CA ASP A 471 -2.81 31.32 -0.18
C ASP A 471 -1.60 30.48 -0.61
N TYR A 472 -1.61 29.17 -0.33
CA TYR A 472 -0.58 28.24 -0.80
C TYR A 472 -0.44 28.25 -2.33
N ALA A 473 -1.56 28.22 -3.06
CA ALA A 473 -1.56 28.27 -4.52
C ALA A 473 -0.94 29.59 -5.04
N ARG A 474 -1.28 30.72 -4.41
CA ARG A 474 -0.75 32.06 -4.72
C ARG A 474 0.74 32.20 -4.39
N GLU A 475 1.28 31.39 -3.48
CA GLU A 475 2.71 31.35 -3.20
C GLU A 475 3.49 30.41 -4.13
N ARG A 476 2.94 29.22 -4.40
CA ARG A 476 3.61 28.16 -5.16
C ARG A 476 3.62 28.42 -6.65
N LEU A 477 2.47 28.79 -7.22
CA LEU A 477 2.34 28.93 -8.68
C LEU A 477 3.30 29.98 -9.27
N PRO A 478 3.50 31.17 -8.66
CA PRO A 478 4.52 32.12 -9.14
C PRO A 478 5.93 31.55 -9.16
N ARG A 479 6.31 30.73 -8.16
CA ARG A 479 7.64 30.08 -8.12
C ARG A 479 7.79 29.08 -9.27
N GLN A 480 6.75 28.27 -9.50
CA GLN A 480 6.71 27.34 -10.63
C GLN A 480 6.84 28.06 -11.97
N LEU A 481 6.05 29.12 -12.18
CA LEU A 481 6.11 29.93 -13.40
C LEU A 481 7.47 30.60 -13.61
N ALA A 482 8.11 31.06 -12.54
CA ALA A 482 9.46 31.63 -12.60
C ALA A 482 10.50 30.59 -13.07
N VAL A 483 10.43 29.36 -12.56
CA VAL A 483 11.30 28.25 -12.99
C VAL A 483 11.08 27.90 -14.46
N SER A 484 9.83 27.93 -14.94
CA SER A 484 9.50 27.68 -16.35
C SER A 484 9.79 28.86 -17.29
N GLY A 485 10.35 29.98 -16.80
CA GLY A 485 10.72 31.14 -17.60
C GLY A 485 9.55 32.03 -18.04
N ALA A 486 8.46 32.06 -17.27
CA ALA A 486 7.31 32.90 -17.56
C ALA A 486 7.62 34.41 -17.42
N SER A 487 6.78 35.26 -18.05
CA SER A 487 6.96 36.72 -17.97
C SER A 487 6.68 37.26 -16.55
N PRO A 488 7.31 38.39 -16.14
CA PRO A 488 7.04 39.01 -14.85
C PRO A 488 5.55 39.30 -14.60
N GLN A 489 4.79 39.65 -15.65
CA GLN A 489 3.35 39.89 -15.56
C GLN A 489 2.56 38.61 -15.26
N ALA A 490 2.96 37.46 -15.84
CA ALA A 490 2.32 36.18 -15.56
C ALA A 490 2.62 35.71 -14.12
N ILE A 491 3.86 35.91 -13.66
CA ILE A 491 4.29 35.60 -12.29
C ILE A 491 3.52 36.46 -11.28
N GLU A 492 3.38 37.76 -11.53
CA GLU A 492 2.61 38.64 -10.66
C GLU A 492 1.12 38.30 -10.68
N GLY A 493 0.55 38.06 -11.86
CA GLY A 493 -0.86 37.66 -12.00
C GLY A 493 -1.21 36.40 -11.22
N ALA A 494 -0.29 35.42 -11.16
CA ALA A 494 -0.47 34.18 -10.40
C ALA A 494 -0.65 34.39 -8.88
N ARG A 495 -0.16 35.51 -8.32
CA ARG A 495 -0.32 35.85 -6.90
C ARG A 495 -1.74 36.26 -6.52
N HIS A 496 -2.58 36.58 -7.51
CA HIS A 496 -3.95 37.09 -7.33
C HIS A 496 -5.01 36.11 -7.84
N LEU A 497 -4.60 34.88 -8.19
CA LEU A 497 -5.53 33.85 -8.66
C LEU A 497 -6.35 33.27 -7.53
N PHE A 498 -7.51 32.74 -7.91
CA PHE A 498 -8.48 32.09 -7.03
C PHE A 498 -9.09 33.01 -5.96
N ASP A 499 -10.19 32.52 -5.40
CA ASP A 499 -10.99 33.20 -4.41
C ASP A 499 -11.45 32.16 -3.38
N PRO A 500 -11.18 32.37 -2.08
CA PRO A 500 -11.48 31.38 -1.05
C PRO A 500 -12.98 31.10 -0.86
N ASP A 501 -13.85 31.99 -1.34
CA ASP A 501 -15.30 31.81 -1.27
C ASP A 501 -15.86 31.02 -2.48
N ARG A 502 -14.99 30.59 -3.41
CA ARG A 502 -15.39 29.80 -4.58
C ARG A 502 -15.18 28.30 -4.36
N LEU A 503 -16.10 27.52 -4.92
CA LEU A 503 -16.02 26.06 -4.90
C LEU A 503 -14.72 25.59 -5.56
N THR A 504 -13.87 24.91 -4.79
CA THR A 504 -12.59 24.38 -5.28
C THR A 504 -12.67 22.88 -5.52
N LEU A 505 -12.59 22.49 -6.79
CA LEU A 505 -12.41 21.10 -7.21
C LEU A 505 -10.93 20.73 -7.19
N GLY A 506 -10.62 19.53 -6.74
CA GLY A 506 -9.26 18.98 -6.73
C GLY A 506 -9.18 17.65 -7.45
N PHE A 507 -8.13 17.50 -8.26
CA PHE A 507 -7.74 16.23 -8.86
C PHE A 507 -6.22 16.09 -8.74
N ALA A 508 -5.74 15.14 -7.93
CA ALA A 508 -4.31 14.84 -7.93
C ALA A 508 -3.95 13.37 -7.81
N ARG A 509 -3.44 12.79 -8.91
CA ARG A 509 -3.08 11.37 -9.04
C ARG A 509 -2.02 11.18 -10.11
N ARG A 510 -1.55 9.94 -10.28
CA ARG A 510 -0.78 9.56 -11.49
C ARG A 510 -1.64 9.81 -12.73
N PHE A 511 -1.05 10.47 -13.73
CA PHE A 511 -1.68 10.65 -15.04
C PHE A 511 -1.47 9.36 -15.85
N ALA A 512 -2.57 8.64 -16.04
CA ALA A 512 -2.66 7.41 -16.83
C ALA A 512 -4.03 7.36 -17.49
N THR A 513 -4.14 6.71 -18.65
CA THR A 513 -5.36 6.68 -19.47
C THR A 513 -6.59 6.18 -18.71
N TYR A 514 -6.45 5.10 -17.95
CA TYR A 514 -7.55 4.54 -17.19
C TYR A 514 -8.01 5.38 -15.99
N LYS A 515 -7.19 6.33 -15.51
CA LYS A 515 -7.59 7.27 -14.44
C LYS A 515 -8.47 8.40 -14.98
N ARG A 516 -8.56 8.54 -16.32
CA ARG A 516 -9.32 9.54 -17.07
C ARG A 516 -9.25 10.95 -16.47
N PRO A 517 -8.03 11.51 -16.25
CA PRO A 517 -7.89 12.88 -15.77
C PRO A 517 -8.50 13.91 -16.72
N ASN A 518 -8.69 13.56 -18.00
CA ASN A 518 -9.27 14.40 -19.04
C ASN A 518 -10.79 14.19 -19.23
N LEU A 519 -11.49 13.44 -18.35
CA LEU A 519 -12.95 13.31 -18.47
C LEU A 519 -13.66 14.67 -18.40
N LEU A 520 -13.12 15.61 -17.61
CA LEU A 520 -13.57 17.02 -17.56
C LEU A 520 -13.22 17.84 -18.82
N LEU A 521 -12.38 17.31 -19.72
CA LEU A 521 -12.08 17.91 -21.03
C LEU A 521 -12.90 17.26 -22.16
N HIS A 522 -13.83 16.36 -21.85
CA HIS A 522 -14.72 15.76 -22.83
C HIS A 522 -15.64 16.83 -23.47
N ASP A 523 -16.13 17.81 -22.70
CA ASP A 523 -16.77 19.03 -23.19
C ASP A 523 -16.08 20.29 -22.58
N PRO A 524 -15.00 20.77 -23.22
CA PRO A 524 -14.24 21.92 -22.71
C PRO A 524 -15.07 23.20 -22.60
N GLU A 525 -16.11 23.35 -23.44
CA GLU A 525 -16.97 24.53 -23.45
C GLU A 525 -17.98 24.47 -22.29
N ARG A 526 -18.48 23.28 -21.95
CA ARG A 526 -19.30 23.08 -20.73
C ARG A 526 -18.49 23.29 -19.46
N LEU A 527 -17.26 22.78 -19.42
CA LEU A 527 -16.34 23.09 -18.32
C LEU A 527 -16.11 24.60 -18.20
N LEU A 528 -15.86 25.31 -19.31
CA LEU A 528 -15.68 26.76 -19.30
C LEU A 528 -16.91 27.49 -18.73
N ARG A 529 -18.13 27.09 -19.11
CA ARG A 529 -19.38 27.66 -18.55
C ARG A 529 -19.50 27.46 -17.04
N LEU A 530 -19.07 26.31 -16.52
CA LEU A 530 -19.03 26.05 -15.08
C LEU A 530 -18.01 26.95 -14.37
N LEU A 531 -16.79 27.03 -14.90
CA LEU A 531 -15.70 27.82 -14.33
C LEU A 531 -16.05 29.32 -14.26
N THR A 532 -16.73 29.82 -15.30
CA THR A 532 -17.02 31.26 -15.48
C THR A 532 -18.44 31.66 -15.07
N ASN A 533 -19.20 30.77 -14.42
CA ASN A 533 -20.58 31.06 -14.02
C ASN A 533 -20.61 32.27 -13.06
N PRO A 534 -21.40 33.33 -13.37
CA PRO A 534 -21.37 34.56 -12.58
C PRO A 534 -22.02 34.43 -11.19
N GLN A 535 -22.85 33.42 -10.97
CA GLN A 535 -23.56 33.20 -9.70
C GLN A 535 -22.94 32.07 -8.88
N ARG A 536 -22.42 31.04 -9.55
CA ARG A 536 -21.89 29.81 -8.93
C ARG A 536 -20.58 29.40 -9.59
N PRO A 537 -19.53 30.25 -9.54
CA PRO A 537 -18.27 29.99 -10.21
C PRO A 537 -17.55 28.77 -9.62
N ILE A 538 -16.70 28.12 -10.40
CA ILE A 538 -15.86 27.02 -9.90
C ILE A 538 -14.39 27.35 -10.18
N GLN A 539 -13.51 26.87 -9.31
CA GLN A 539 -12.08 26.79 -9.58
C GLN A 539 -11.56 25.35 -9.47
N LEU A 540 -10.53 25.01 -10.22
CA LEU A 540 -9.98 23.65 -10.32
C LEU A 540 -8.47 23.64 -10.10
N ILE A 541 -8.01 22.75 -9.22
CA ILE A 541 -6.60 22.48 -9.00
C ILE A 541 -6.28 21.05 -9.46
N MET A 542 -5.40 20.96 -10.45
CA MET A 542 -4.86 19.70 -10.96
C MET A 542 -3.42 19.52 -10.47
N ALA A 543 -3.03 18.29 -10.12
CA ALA A 543 -1.63 17.95 -9.88
C ALA A 543 -1.35 16.48 -10.20
N GLY A 544 -0.13 16.13 -10.57
CA GLY A 544 0.21 14.74 -10.82
C GLY A 544 1.36 14.54 -11.78
N LYS A 545 1.85 13.31 -11.82
CA LYS A 545 3.00 12.87 -12.64
C LYS A 545 2.58 11.77 -13.59
N ALA A 546 3.11 11.78 -14.81
CA ALA A 546 3.07 10.64 -15.73
C ALA A 546 4.42 9.91 -15.66
N HIS A 547 4.43 8.58 -15.79
CA HIS A 547 5.69 7.84 -15.83
C HIS A 547 6.52 8.31 -17.05
N PRO A 548 7.87 8.41 -16.97
CA PRO A 548 8.69 8.87 -18.11
C PRO A 548 8.53 8.03 -19.38
N ALA A 549 8.23 6.74 -19.23
CA ALA A 549 7.92 5.83 -20.35
C ALA A 549 6.44 5.86 -20.81
N ASP A 550 5.55 6.53 -20.07
CA ASP A 550 4.10 6.58 -20.35
C ASP A 550 3.76 7.83 -21.18
N GLN A 551 3.96 7.72 -22.49
CA GLN A 551 3.73 8.81 -23.45
C GLN A 551 2.26 9.25 -23.47
N ALA A 552 1.31 8.32 -23.31
CA ALA A 552 -0.10 8.64 -23.25
C ALA A 552 -0.43 9.48 -21.99
N GLY A 553 0.12 9.09 -20.83
CA GLY A 553 0.00 9.88 -19.60
C GLY A 553 0.59 11.30 -19.72
N GLN A 554 1.72 11.44 -20.42
CA GLN A 554 2.34 12.76 -20.66
C GLN A 554 1.50 13.64 -21.59
N ALA A 555 0.87 13.05 -22.63
CA ALA A 555 -0.05 13.76 -23.51
C ALA A 555 -1.24 14.35 -22.74
N LEU A 556 -1.80 13.60 -21.77
CA LEU A 556 -2.90 14.09 -20.92
C LEU A 556 -2.50 15.34 -20.09
N ILE A 557 -1.27 15.39 -19.57
CA ILE A 557 -0.75 16.58 -18.87
C ILE A 557 -0.64 17.77 -19.84
N GLN A 558 -0.18 17.51 -21.05
CA GLN A 558 -0.02 18.53 -22.08
C GLN A 558 -1.38 19.09 -22.53
N GLU A 559 -2.40 18.26 -22.72
CA GLU A 559 -3.79 18.66 -23.04
C GLU A 559 -4.34 19.62 -21.99
N TRP A 560 -4.21 19.27 -20.70
CA TRP A 560 -4.61 20.14 -19.60
C TRP A 560 -3.85 21.47 -19.60
N THR A 561 -2.54 21.42 -19.82
CA THR A 561 -1.71 22.63 -19.87
C THR A 561 -2.12 23.54 -21.03
N GLN A 562 -2.49 22.98 -22.18
CA GLN A 562 -3.02 23.74 -23.32
C GLN A 562 -4.39 24.37 -23.02
N PHE A 563 -5.29 23.63 -22.37
CA PHE A 563 -6.59 24.15 -21.95
C PHE A 563 -6.44 25.32 -20.95
N ILE A 564 -5.58 25.17 -19.95
CA ILE A 564 -5.30 26.19 -18.93
C ILE A 564 -4.76 27.49 -19.54
N ARG A 565 -4.02 27.42 -20.66
CA ARG A 565 -3.45 28.61 -21.32
C ARG A 565 -4.48 29.50 -22.00
N ARG A 566 -5.72 29.04 -22.20
CA ARG A 566 -6.79 29.88 -22.75
C ARG A 566 -7.02 31.10 -21.83
N PRO A 567 -7.06 32.34 -22.36
CA PRO A 567 -7.19 33.55 -21.54
C PRO A 567 -8.37 33.55 -20.56
N GLU A 568 -9.48 32.92 -20.95
CA GLU A 568 -10.72 32.76 -20.20
C GLU A 568 -10.66 31.63 -19.14
N VAL A 569 -9.71 30.69 -19.26
CA VAL A 569 -9.55 29.55 -18.33
C VAL A 569 -8.49 29.83 -17.26
N ARG A 570 -7.39 30.50 -17.61
CA ARG A 570 -6.18 30.64 -16.77
C ARG A 570 -6.43 31.23 -15.37
N ALA A 571 -7.55 31.92 -15.17
CA ALA A 571 -7.93 32.49 -13.88
C ALA A 571 -8.65 31.51 -12.95
N HIS A 572 -9.11 30.37 -13.49
CA HIS A 572 -10.01 29.42 -12.85
C HIS A 572 -9.42 28.01 -12.71
N VAL A 573 -8.37 27.69 -13.47
CA VAL A 573 -7.72 26.37 -13.42
C VAL A 573 -6.22 26.53 -13.28
N ILE A 574 -5.61 25.79 -12.34
CA ILE A 574 -4.16 25.71 -12.22
C ILE A 574 -3.68 24.25 -12.25
N PHE A 575 -2.47 24.06 -12.73
CA PHE A 575 -1.73 22.80 -12.64
C PHE A 575 -0.51 22.99 -11.74
N LEU A 576 -0.51 22.35 -10.57
CA LEU A 576 0.64 22.35 -9.66
C LEU A 576 1.58 21.21 -10.04
N SER A 577 2.77 21.57 -10.51
CA SER A 577 3.80 20.59 -10.88
C SER A 577 4.46 19.98 -9.65
N ASP A 578 5.08 18.83 -9.87
CA ASP A 578 5.90 18.11 -8.92
C ASP A 578 5.10 17.65 -7.70
N TYR A 579 3.97 16.99 -7.96
CA TYR A 579 3.13 16.37 -6.94
C TYR A 579 3.96 15.40 -6.08
N ASP A 580 4.11 15.75 -4.81
CA ASP A 580 4.78 15.02 -3.74
C ASP A 580 3.93 15.07 -2.47
N MET A 581 4.47 14.60 -1.34
CA MET A 581 3.72 14.53 -0.08
C MET A 581 3.30 15.91 0.42
N LEU A 582 4.19 16.91 0.36
CA LEU A 582 3.87 18.31 0.73
C LEU A 582 2.76 18.90 -0.13
N VAL A 583 2.78 18.72 -1.45
CA VAL A 583 1.65 19.17 -2.31
C VAL A 583 0.38 18.42 -1.96
N ALA A 584 0.47 17.10 -1.74
CA ALA A 584 -0.68 16.28 -1.38
C ALA A 584 -1.35 16.77 -0.09
N GLU A 585 -0.58 17.06 0.95
CA GLU A 585 -1.08 17.60 2.22
C GLU A 585 -1.88 18.90 2.02
N GLN A 586 -1.32 19.88 1.31
CA GLN A 586 -2.00 21.16 1.07
C GLN A 586 -3.31 20.98 0.30
N LEU A 587 -3.31 20.12 -0.73
CA LEU A 587 -4.51 19.84 -1.51
C LEU A 587 -5.59 19.15 -0.68
N VAL A 588 -5.26 18.05 0.02
CA VAL A 588 -6.27 17.26 0.74
C VAL A 588 -6.82 17.98 1.97
N GLN A 589 -6.08 18.95 2.50
CA GLN A 589 -6.54 19.81 3.58
C GLN A 589 -7.53 20.88 3.09
N GLY A 590 -7.36 21.38 1.87
CA GLY A 590 -8.05 22.58 1.40
C GLY A 590 -9.00 22.44 0.22
N VAL A 591 -9.05 21.30 -0.48
CA VAL A 591 -10.02 21.07 -1.56
C VAL A 591 -11.43 20.84 -0.98
N ASP A 592 -12.45 21.38 -1.64
CA ASP A 592 -13.85 21.18 -1.23
C ASP A 592 -14.43 19.88 -1.81
N VAL A 593 -14.18 19.61 -3.10
CA VAL A 593 -14.56 18.34 -3.76
C VAL A 593 -13.36 17.67 -4.40
N TRP A 594 -13.11 16.44 -3.96
CA TRP A 594 -12.09 15.58 -4.55
C TRP A 594 -12.67 14.71 -5.65
N ILE A 595 -12.20 14.90 -6.89
CA ILE A 595 -12.71 14.20 -8.07
C ILE A 595 -11.82 13.00 -8.40
N ASN A 596 -12.43 11.82 -8.58
CA ASN A 596 -11.77 10.64 -9.13
C ASN A 596 -12.64 10.01 -10.23
N THR A 597 -12.06 9.76 -11.40
CA THR A 597 -12.78 9.23 -12.57
C THR A 597 -12.11 7.98 -13.15
N PRO A 598 -11.61 7.01 -12.36
CA PRO A 598 -11.01 5.80 -12.93
C PRO A 598 -12.04 5.01 -13.74
N ARG A 599 -11.60 4.18 -14.69
CA ARG A 599 -12.43 3.16 -15.32
C ARG A 599 -12.60 1.97 -14.38
N ARG A 600 -13.83 1.52 -14.17
CA ARG A 600 -14.14 0.30 -13.43
C ARG A 600 -13.78 -0.96 -14.25
N PRO A 601 -13.19 -2.01 -13.65
CA PRO A 601 -12.77 -2.18 -12.25
C PRO A 601 -11.25 -1.97 -12.02
N TRP A 602 -10.63 -1.00 -12.71
CA TRP A 602 -9.16 -0.88 -12.78
C TRP A 602 -8.56 -0.07 -11.63
N GLU A 603 -9.37 0.49 -10.74
CA GLU A 603 -8.93 1.00 -9.44
C GLU A 603 -9.01 -0.11 -8.38
N ALA A 604 -7.86 -0.61 -7.92
CA ALA A 604 -7.84 -1.59 -6.83
C ALA A 604 -8.40 -1.04 -5.50
N SER A 605 -8.14 0.23 -5.19
CA SER A 605 -8.65 0.88 -3.98
C SER A 605 -8.70 2.40 -4.17
N GLY A 606 -7.58 3.09 -4.01
CA GLY A 606 -7.46 4.54 -4.21
C GLY A 606 -7.50 5.33 -2.91
N THR A 607 -6.35 5.46 -2.24
CA THR A 607 -6.26 6.13 -0.92
C THR A 607 -6.38 7.66 -0.98
N SER A 608 -6.22 8.30 -2.14
CA SER A 608 -6.24 9.76 -2.27
C SER A 608 -7.56 10.39 -1.78
N GLY A 609 -8.71 9.76 -2.10
CA GLY A 609 -10.01 10.21 -1.63
C GLY A 609 -10.26 9.99 -0.13
N MET A 610 -9.50 9.09 0.50
CA MET A 610 -9.60 8.85 1.95
C MET A 610 -8.92 9.98 2.75
N LYS A 611 -7.90 10.62 2.18
CA LYS A 611 -7.11 11.69 2.83
C LYS A 611 -7.93 12.96 3.07
N VAL A 612 -8.90 13.25 2.20
CA VAL A 612 -9.72 14.48 2.32
C VAL A 612 -10.76 14.39 3.43
N LEU A 613 -11.10 13.17 3.88
CA LEU A 613 -12.18 12.90 4.82
C LEU A 613 -11.97 13.62 6.15
N VAL A 614 -10.79 13.49 6.76
CA VAL A 614 -10.50 14.13 8.05
C VAL A 614 -10.55 15.66 7.98
N ASN A 615 -10.36 16.22 6.78
CA ASN A 615 -10.34 17.65 6.53
C ASN A 615 -11.68 18.25 6.05
N GLY A 616 -12.75 17.45 6.06
CA GLY A 616 -14.08 17.89 5.61
C GLY A 616 -14.20 18.10 4.11
N GLY A 617 -13.29 17.53 3.30
CA GLY A 617 -13.49 17.46 1.85
C GLY A 617 -14.49 16.36 1.50
N ILE A 618 -15.25 16.55 0.42
CA ILE A 618 -16.27 15.61 -0.06
C ILE A 618 -15.79 14.94 -1.34
N ASN A 619 -16.10 13.66 -1.52
CA ASN A 619 -15.70 12.93 -2.72
C ASN A 619 -16.80 12.96 -3.79
N LEU A 620 -16.40 13.13 -5.05
CA LEU A 620 -17.16 12.78 -6.24
C LEU A 620 -16.32 11.77 -7.01
N SER A 621 -16.76 10.51 -7.04
CA SER A 621 -15.94 9.44 -7.61
C SER A 621 -16.75 8.41 -8.37
N GLU A 622 -16.12 7.79 -9.36
CA GLU A 622 -16.59 6.54 -9.95
C GLU A 622 -16.87 5.49 -8.87
N LEU A 623 -17.93 4.68 -9.04
CA LEU A 623 -18.22 3.50 -8.23
C LEU A 623 -17.18 2.40 -8.50
N ASP A 624 -15.91 2.68 -8.21
CA ASP A 624 -14.80 1.74 -8.34
C ASP A 624 -13.88 1.81 -7.12
N GLY A 625 -12.99 0.83 -6.97
CA GLY A 625 -12.05 0.73 -5.86
C GLY A 625 -12.72 0.85 -4.50
N TRP A 626 -12.23 1.77 -3.67
CA TRP A 626 -12.77 1.99 -2.32
C TRP A 626 -14.15 2.65 -2.33
N TRP A 627 -14.47 3.44 -3.34
CA TRP A 627 -15.72 4.20 -3.39
C TRP A 627 -16.92 3.29 -3.58
N ALA A 628 -16.75 2.18 -4.31
CA ALA A 628 -17.76 1.14 -4.48
C ALA A 628 -18.26 0.51 -3.16
N GLU A 629 -17.47 0.52 -2.09
CA GLU A 629 -17.86 0.04 -0.76
C GLU A 629 -18.12 1.15 0.27
N ALA A 630 -17.77 2.39 -0.06
CA ALA A 630 -17.91 3.56 0.80
C ALA A 630 -19.18 4.37 0.52
N TYR A 631 -19.56 4.49 -0.75
CA TYR A 631 -20.56 5.44 -1.20
C TYR A 631 -21.96 5.17 -0.64
N THR A 632 -22.56 6.23 -0.11
CA THR A 632 -24.00 6.42 0.00
C THR A 632 -24.34 7.87 -0.34
N PRO A 633 -25.59 8.20 -0.68
CA PRO A 633 -25.97 9.56 -1.07
C PRO A 633 -25.74 10.63 0.00
N GLU A 634 -25.49 10.27 1.27
CA GLU A 634 -25.24 11.23 2.36
C GLU A 634 -23.76 11.61 2.49
N VAL A 635 -22.82 10.88 1.88
CA VAL A 635 -21.37 11.07 2.11
C VAL A 635 -20.60 11.65 0.92
N GLY A 636 -21.26 11.80 -0.23
CA GLY A 636 -20.64 12.34 -1.45
C GLY A 636 -21.50 12.09 -2.68
N TRP A 637 -20.86 12.05 -3.84
CA TRP A 637 -21.48 11.77 -5.14
C TRP A 637 -20.78 10.63 -5.86
N ALA A 638 -21.51 9.95 -6.73
CA ALA A 638 -21.01 8.78 -7.46
C ALA A 638 -21.26 8.88 -8.97
N LEU A 639 -20.32 8.34 -9.73
CA LEU A 639 -20.44 8.10 -11.17
C LEU A 639 -20.54 6.59 -11.45
N GLY A 640 -21.06 6.26 -12.63
CA GLY A 640 -21.21 4.89 -13.11
C GLY A 640 -22.44 4.16 -12.58
N ASP A 641 -22.74 3.01 -13.20
CA ASP A 641 -23.85 2.12 -12.85
C ASP A 641 -23.40 0.91 -12.00
N GLY A 642 -22.11 0.85 -11.66
CA GLY A 642 -21.50 -0.26 -10.93
C GLY A 642 -21.27 -1.51 -11.77
N GLN A 643 -21.39 -1.43 -13.11
CA GLN A 643 -21.07 -2.51 -14.05
C GLN A 643 -19.72 -2.28 -14.75
N GLU A 644 -19.22 -3.32 -15.41
CA GLU A 644 -17.98 -3.27 -16.18
C GLU A 644 -18.31 -3.03 -17.66
N HIS A 645 -17.75 -1.98 -18.25
CA HIS A 645 -18.00 -1.57 -19.65
C HIS A 645 -16.72 -1.56 -20.52
N ASP A 646 -15.67 -2.23 -20.03
CA ASP A 646 -14.35 -2.31 -20.67
C ASP A 646 -13.81 -0.93 -21.13
N ASN A 647 -13.47 -0.82 -22.42
CA ASN A 647 -12.90 0.37 -23.04
C ASN A 647 -13.90 1.08 -23.97
N ASP A 648 -15.21 0.92 -23.77
CA ASP A 648 -16.24 1.51 -24.62
C ASP A 648 -16.17 3.06 -24.59
N PRO A 649 -15.80 3.73 -25.70
CA PRO A 649 -15.78 5.19 -25.76
C PRO A 649 -17.15 5.83 -25.60
N GLY A 650 -18.23 5.11 -25.94
CA GLY A 650 -19.61 5.58 -25.74
C GLY A 650 -19.95 5.69 -24.26
N TRP A 651 -19.39 4.80 -23.43
CA TRP A 651 -19.58 4.83 -21.98
C TRP A 651 -18.85 6.00 -21.33
N ASP A 652 -17.61 6.30 -21.76
CA ASP A 652 -16.87 7.48 -21.29
C ASP A 652 -17.69 8.78 -21.53
N ALA A 653 -18.39 8.89 -22.66
CA ALA A 653 -19.24 10.05 -22.95
C ALA A 653 -20.46 10.13 -22.01
N ILE A 654 -21.10 8.99 -21.70
CA ILE A 654 -22.22 8.92 -20.76
C ILE A 654 -21.78 9.37 -19.36
N GLU A 655 -20.62 8.89 -18.89
CA GLU A 655 -20.09 9.26 -17.59
C GLU A 655 -19.61 10.70 -17.53
N ALA A 656 -19.06 11.25 -18.62
CA ALA A 656 -18.76 12.67 -18.72
C ALA A 656 -20.02 13.53 -18.58
N GLU A 657 -21.11 13.18 -19.26
CA GLU A 657 -22.40 13.87 -19.13
C GLU A 657 -22.94 13.78 -17.70
N ALA A 658 -22.88 12.60 -17.06
CA ALA A 658 -23.29 12.42 -15.68
C ALA A 658 -22.46 13.27 -14.71
N LEU A 659 -21.14 13.35 -14.92
CA LEU A 659 -20.24 14.20 -14.14
C LEU A 659 -20.63 15.68 -14.23
N TYR A 660 -20.89 16.19 -15.43
CA TYR A 660 -21.32 17.59 -15.56
C TYR A 660 -22.70 17.83 -14.97
N ASP A 661 -23.66 16.92 -15.15
CA ASP A 661 -24.99 17.04 -14.57
C ASP A 661 -24.93 17.11 -13.02
N LEU A 662 -24.12 16.27 -12.38
CA LEU A 662 -23.87 16.32 -10.93
C LEU A 662 -23.26 17.66 -10.51
N LEU A 663 -22.22 18.11 -11.21
CA LEU A 663 -21.55 19.38 -10.91
C LEU A 663 -22.52 20.57 -11.04
N GLU A 664 -23.30 20.63 -12.12
CA GLU A 664 -24.20 21.74 -12.45
C GLU A 664 -25.45 21.81 -11.57
N ARG A 665 -26.04 20.65 -11.24
CA ARG A 665 -27.36 20.58 -10.60
C ARG A 665 -27.26 20.37 -9.09
N GLU A 666 -26.30 19.57 -8.65
CA GLU A 666 -26.21 19.17 -7.24
C GLU A 666 -25.05 19.86 -6.54
N VAL A 667 -23.80 19.60 -6.94
CA VAL A 667 -22.60 20.05 -6.21
C VAL A 667 -22.55 21.57 -6.08
N THR A 668 -22.70 22.30 -7.19
CA THR A 668 -22.69 23.77 -7.16
C THR A 668 -23.90 24.34 -6.44
N THR A 669 -25.08 23.75 -6.59
CA THR A 669 -26.28 24.22 -5.88
C THR A 669 -26.08 24.07 -4.37
N GLU A 670 -25.68 22.89 -3.92
CA GLU A 670 -25.48 22.60 -2.50
C GLU A 670 -24.36 23.46 -1.88
N PHE A 671 -23.27 23.69 -2.63
CA PHE A 671 -22.18 24.54 -2.16
C PHE A 671 -22.54 26.03 -2.10
N TYR A 672 -23.47 26.55 -2.90
CA TYR A 672 -23.78 27.99 -2.99
C TYR A 672 -25.09 28.42 -2.33
N THR A 673 -26.00 27.50 -2.05
CA THR A 673 -27.18 27.80 -1.24
C THR A 673 -26.77 28.07 0.21
N ARG A 674 -27.23 29.19 0.78
CA ARG A 674 -26.91 29.64 2.14
C ARG A 674 -28.20 29.82 2.94
N ASP A 675 -28.15 29.51 4.23
CA ASP A 675 -29.19 29.88 5.19
C ASP A 675 -29.06 31.35 5.64
N GLU A 676 -29.91 31.76 6.59
CA GLU A 676 -29.92 33.11 7.16
C GLU A 676 -28.61 33.48 7.89
N GLN A 677 -27.82 32.49 8.30
CA GLN A 677 -26.54 32.65 8.99
C GLN A 677 -25.35 32.61 8.00
N GLY A 678 -25.60 32.44 6.70
CA GLY A 678 -24.56 32.33 5.69
C GLY A 678 -23.86 30.96 5.68
N ILE A 679 -24.53 29.90 6.13
CA ILE A 679 -24.02 28.53 6.15
C ILE A 679 -24.71 27.70 5.06
N PRO A 680 -23.99 26.89 4.26
CA PRO A 680 -24.60 25.92 3.37
C PRO A 680 -25.01 24.67 4.13
N SER A 681 -26.20 24.67 4.74
CA SER A 681 -26.60 23.63 5.71
C SER A 681 -26.62 22.21 5.09
N ALA A 682 -27.05 22.07 3.83
CA ALA A 682 -27.03 20.78 3.13
C ALA A 682 -25.59 20.26 2.91
N TRP A 683 -24.69 21.15 2.49
CA TRP A 683 -23.26 20.84 2.33
C TRP A 683 -22.62 20.41 3.64
N VAL A 684 -22.89 21.16 4.71
CA VAL A 684 -22.35 20.86 6.05
C VAL A 684 -22.88 19.54 6.57
N ALA A 685 -24.14 19.20 6.31
CA ALA A 685 -24.71 17.89 6.66
C ALA A 685 -23.99 16.75 5.92
N ARG A 686 -23.75 16.89 4.61
CA ARG A 686 -23.00 15.90 3.82
C ARG A 686 -21.55 15.77 4.28
N MET A 687 -20.90 16.92 4.52
CA MET A 687 -19.53 16.98 5.06
C MET A 687 -19.44 16.26 6.40
N ARG A 688 -20.39 16.50 7.32
CA ARG A 688 -20.47 15.81 8.61
C ARG A 688 -20.58 14.30 8.45
N GLU A 689 -21.50 13.82 7.62
CA GLU A 689 -21.68 12.38 7.45
C GLU A 689 -20.48 11.73 6.76
N SER A 690 -19.86 12.39 5.79
CA SER A 690 -18.59 11.98 5.19
C SER A 690 -17.49 11.85 6.26
N MET A 691 -17.29 12.89 7.07
CA MET A 691 -16.30 12.90 8.15
C MET A 691 -16.56 11.79 9.17
N ALA A 692 -17.77 11.73 9.71
CA ALA A 692 -18.16 10.85 10.79
C ALA A 692 -18.09 9.37 10.40
N ARG A 693 -18.64 8.99 9.24
CA ARG A 693 -18.77 7.58 8.83
C ARG A 693 -17.51 7.06 8.14
N LEU A 694 -16.85 7.89 7.34
CA LEU A 694 -15.78 7.41 6.47
C LEU A 694 -14.39 7.55 7.12
N THR A 695 -14.11 8.62 7.87
CA THR A 695 -12.76 8.82 8.44
C THR A 695 -12.32 7.67 9.36
N PRO A 696 -13.13 7.20 10.33
CA PRO A 696 -12.77 6.07 11.18
C PRO A 696 -12.65 4.76 10.39
N ARG A 697 -13.56 4.56 9.42
CA ARG A 697 -13.62 3.33 8.61
C ARG A 697 -12.44 3.20 7.65
N PHE A 698 -11.95 4.29 7.07
CA PHE A 698 -10.84 4.31 6.12
C PHE A 698 -9.54 4.84 6.74
N SER A 699 -9.39 4.71 8.06
CA SER A 699 -8.14 4.95 8.77
C SER A 699 -7.23 3.70 8.72
N THR A 700 -5.93 3.90 8.55
CA THR A 700 -4.94 2.81 8.63
C THR A 700 -4.86 2.19 10.02
N ASN A 701 -5.34 2.87 11.07
CA ASN A 701 -5.54 2.26 12.38
C ASN A 701 -6.37 0.97 12.25
N ARG A 702 -7.54 1.06 11.61
CA ARG A 702 -8.42 -0.08 11.35
C ARG A 702 -7.73 -1.13 10.48
N THR A 703 -7.09 -0.71 9.39
CA THR A 703 -6.36 -1.62 8.47
C THR A 703 -5.29 -2.45 9.20
N VAL A 704 -4.46 -1.83 10.03
CA VAL A 704 -3.40 -2.53 10.78
C VAL A 704 -3.99 -3.48 11.82
N ARG A 705 -5.09 -3.11 12.48
CA ARG A 705 -5.80 -4.01 13.39
C ARG A 705 -6.36 -5.22 12.66
N GLU A 706 -7.01 -5.02 11.50
CA GLU A 706 -7.53 -6.11 10.67
C GLU A 706 -6.41 -7.04 10.18
N TYR A 707 -5.29 -6.50 9.67
CA TYR A 707 -4.14 -7.34 9.32
C TYR A 707 -3.63 -8.14 10.53
N THR A 708 -3.54 -7.49 11.69
CA THR A 708 -3.06 -8.14 12.92
C THR A 708 -3.94 -9.30 13.33
N GLU A 709 -5.26 -9.08 13.37
CA GLU A 709 -6.25 -10.03 13.87
C GLU A 709 -6.58 -11.12 12.85
N GLN A 710 -6.74 -10.77 11.58
CA GLN A 710 -7.20 -11.70 10.53
C GLN A 710 -6.06 -12.46 9.86
N TYR A 711 -4.84 -11.91 9.85
CA TYR A 711 -3.71 -12.51 9.12
C TYR A 711 -2.49 -12.77 9.99
N TYR A 712 -2.00 -11.80 10.77
CA TYR A 712 -0.75 -11.96 11.49
C TYR A 712 -0.85 -12.97 12.65
N PHE A 713 -1.93 -12.96 13.44
CA PHE A 713 -2.10 -13.97 14.49
C PHE A 713 -2.23 -15.40 13.94
N PRO A 714 -3.11 -15.67 12.96
CA PRO A 714 -3.18 -17.01 12.37
C PRO A 714 -1.85 -17.45 11.73
N ALA A 715 -1.20 -16.56 10.97
CA ALA A 715 0.07 -16.86 10.30
C ALA A 715 1.20 -17.14 11.30
N ALA A 716 1.32 -16.36 12.39
CA ALA A 716 2.32 -16.57 13.41
C ALA A 716 2.12 -17.89 14.16
N SER A 717 0.86 -18.21 14.51
CA SER A 717 0.52 -19.47 15.15
C SER A 717 0.85 -20.66 14.24
N ALA A 718 0.39 -20.63 12.98
CA ALA A 718 0.60 -21.71 12.03
C ALA A 718 2.09 -21.88 11.68
N TYR A 719 2.84 -20.79 11.52
CA TYR A 719 4.29 -20.85 11.29
C TYR A 719 5.01 -21.51 12.47
N ARG A 720 4.70 -21.11 13.71
CA ARG A 720 5.35 -21.70 14.90
C ARG A 720 5.06 -23.19 15.03
N GLU A 721 3.82 -23.58 14.79
CA GLU A 721 3.42 -24.99 14.78
C GLU A 721 4.21 -25.78 13.72
N ARG A 722 4.27 -25.26 12.48
CA ARG A 722 5.00 -25.94 11.39
C ARG A 722 6.51 -25.91 11.54
N ALA A 723 7.07 -24.89 12.18
CA ALA A 723 8.50 -24.71 12.42
C ALA A 723 9.02 -25.56 13.59
N ALA A 724 8.14 -25.97 14.50
CA ALA A 724 8.49 -26.84 15.63
C ALA A 724 9.09 -28.17 15.17
N ASP A 725 9.83 -28.83 16.09
CA ASP A 725 10.46 -30.14 15.86
C ASP A 725 11.24 -30.22 14.54
N LYS A 726 11.97 -29.13 14.23
CA LYS A 726 12.76 -28.97 13.00
C LYS A 726 11.95 -29.10 11.71
N GLY A 727 10.68 -28.72 11.71
CA GLY A 727 9.84 -28.77 10.50
C GLY A 727 9.13 -30.09 10.26
N ALA A 728 8.91 -30.92 11.30
CA ALA A 728 8.30 -32.25 11.16
C ALA A 728 6.92 -32.20 10.45
N ILE A 729 6.09 -31.21 10.75
CA ILE A 729 4.81 -31.01 10.07
C ILE A 729 5.03 -30.66 8.59
N GLY A 730 6.00 -29.79 8.29
CA GLY A 730 6.38 -29.46 6.92
C GLY A 730 6.79 -30.69 6.11
N ALA A 731 7.55 -31.62 6.71
CA ALA A 731 7.92 -32.88 6.06
C ALA A 731 6.70 -33.75 5.76
N GLN A 732 5.82 -33.94 6.73
CA GLN A 732 4.58 -34.70 6.52
C GLN A 732 3.65 -34.06 5.48
N MET A 733 3.66 -32.72 5.36
CA MET A 733 2.92 -32.02 4.30
C MET A 733 3.53 -32.28 2.92
N VAL A 734 4.85 -32.34 2.81
CA VAL A 734 5.54 -32.71 1.55
C VAL A 734 5.15 -34.14 1.16
N ASP A 735 5.24 -35.10 2.08
CA ASP A 735 4.88 -36.50 1.83
C ASP A 735 3.41 -36.63 1.39
N TRP A 736 2.51 -35.90 2.06
CA TRP A 736 1.09 -35.86 1.71
C TRP A 736 0.86 -35.31 0.31
N ARG A 737 1.52 -34.21 -0.09
CA ARG A 737 1.39 -33.67 -1.45
C ARG A 737 1.92 -34.63 -2.52
N GLN A 738 3.06 -35.27 -2.28
CA GLN A 738 3.61 -36.27 -3.20
C GLN A 738 2.66 -37.46 -3.37
N ALA A 739 2.03 -37.91 -2.28
CA ALA A 739 1.02 -38.97 -2.33
C ALA A 739 -0.22 -38.55 -3.15
N LEU A 740 -0.65 -37.28 -3.03
CA LEU A 740 -1.73 -36.73 -3.85
C LEU A 740 -1.33 -36.71 -5.34
N GLU A 741 -0.19 -36.13 -5.69
CA GLU A 741 0.28 -36.02 -7.08
C GLU A 741 0.35 -37.38 -7.79
N GLN A 742 0.84 -38.42 -7.09
CA GLN A 742 0.96 -39.77 -7.65
C GLN A 742 -0.39 -40.47 -7.85
N LYS A 743 -1.36 -40.25 -6.97
CA LYS A 743 -2.59 -41.05 -6.90
C LYS A 743 -3.83 -40.33 -7.42
N TRP A 744 -3.83 -38.99 -7.47
CA TRP A 744 -5.02 -38.16 -7.74
C TRP A 744 -5.72 -38.51 -9.05
N ALA A 745 -4.96 -38.80 -10.11
CA ALA A 745 -5.51 -39.10 -11.42
C ALA A 745 -6.33 -40.41 -11.46
N ALA A 746 -6.11 -41.33 -10.52
CA ALA A 746 -6.82 -42.60 -10.43
C ALA A 746 -8.10 -42.54 -9.58
N LEU A 747 -8.32 -41.44 -8.85
CA LEU A 747 -9.52 -41.23 -8.06
C LEU A 747 -10.75 -41.17 -8.97
N ARG A 748 -11.81 -41.89 -8.58
CA ARG A 748 -13.07 -41.88 -9.34
C ARG A 748 -14.29 -42.10 -8.45
N PHE A 749 -15.38 -41.46 -8.84
CA PHE A 749 -16.71 -41.73 -8.31
C PHE A 749 -17.28 -43.02 -8.91
N GLY A 750 -18.01 -43.76 -8.09
CA GLY A 750 -18.76 -44.96 -8.46
C GLY A 750 -20.27 -44.70 -8.50
N GLU A 751 -21.05 -45.71 -8.10
CA GLU A 751 -22.50 -45.60 -8.04
C GLU A 751 -22.94 -44.53 -7.00
N MET A 752 -23.95 -43.75 -7.38
CA MET A 752 -24.59 -42.73 -6.56
C MET A 752 -26.06 -43.10 -6.35
N LYS A 753 -26.56 -42.88 -5.13
CA LYS A 753 -27.96 -43.02 -4.77
C LYS A 753 -28.44 -41.75 -4.07
N VAL A 754 -29.65 -41.32 -4.41
CA VAL A 754 -30.33 -40.21 -3.75
C VAL A 754 -31.68 -40.68 -3.28
N ASP A 755 -31.89 -40.64 -1.97
CA ASP A 755 -33.17 -40.92 -1.35
C ASP A 755 -33.80 -39.61 -0.88
N ALA A 756 -35.05 -39.34 -1.26
CA ALA A 756 -35.81 -38.18 -0.80
C ALA A 756 -36.77 -38.62 0.31
N ASP A 757 -36.50 -38.22 1.55
CA ASP A 757 -37.31 -38.56 2.73
C ASP A 757 -38.33 -37.46 3.07
N GLY A 758 -38.88 -36.78 2.05
CA GLY A 758 -39.85 -35.68 2.17
C GLY A 758 -39.26 -34.35 2.66
N GLU A 759 -38.48 -34.33 3.74
CA GLU A 759 -37.87 -33.12 4.31
C GLU A 759 -36.38 -32.94 3.92
N GLN A 760 -35.72 -34.03 3.50
CA GLN A 760 -34.29 -34.02 3.15
C GLN A 760 -33.99 -34.86 1.90
N HIS A 761 -32.96 -34.45 1.17
CA HIS A 761 -32.28 -35.26 0.17
C HIS A 761 -31.06 -35.93 0.83
N VAL A 762 -31.02 -37.26 0.80
CA VAL A 762 -29.92 -38.07 1.33
C VAL A 762 -29.12 -38.64 0.17
N PHE A 763 -27.87 -38.22 0.08
CA PHE A 763 -26.92 -38.64 -0.95
C PHE A 763 -26.01 -39.72 -0.39
N GLU A 764 -25.86 -40.84 -1.08
CA GLU A 764 -24.83 -41.84 -0.85
C GLU A 764 -24.02 -42.07 -2.13
N VAL A 765 -22.69 -42.03 -2.03
CA VAL A 765 -21.79 -42.20 -3.17
C VAL A 765 -20.64 -43.14 -2.86
N GLN A 766 -20.30 -43.98 -3.83
CA GLN A 766 -19.10 -44.79 -3.80
C GLN A 766 -17.89 -43.99 -4.31
N MET A 767 -16.76 -44.07 -3.62
CA MET A 767 -15.52 -43.40 -3.99
C MET A 767 -14.35 -44.37 -3.95
N TYR A 768 -13.56 -44.41 -5.03
CA TYR A 768 -12.36 -45.23 -5.15
C TYR A 768 -11.13 -44.34 -5.02
N LEU A 769 -10.32 -44.57 -3.98
CA LEU A 769 -9.19 -43.70 -3.61
C LEU A 769 -7.82 -44.24 -4.04
N ASP A 770 -7.78 -45.39 -4.71
CA ASP A 770 -6.55 -45.99 -5.26
C ASP A 770 -5.37 -46.08 -4.27
N GLY A 771 -5.68 -46.43 -3.00
CA GLY A 771 -4.68 -46.56 -1.94
C GLY A 771 -4.19 -45.23 -1.36
N LEU A 772 -4.84 -44.11 -1.68
CA LEU A 772 -4.72 -42.87 -0.92
C LEU A 772 -5.43 -43.04 0.44
N ASP A 773 -4.83 -42.49 1.50
CA ASP A 773 -5.44 -42.45 2.82
C ASP A 773 -6.78 -41.69 2.75
N PRO A 774 -7.91 -42.28 3.19
CA PRO A 774 -9.19 -41.58 3.20
C PRO A 774 -9.19 -40.29 4.02
N GLU A 775 -8.32 -40.16 5.02
CA GLU A 775 -8.20 -38.94 5.82
C GLU A 775 -7.43 -37.83 5.08
N ALA A 776 -6.77 -38.14 3.95
CA ALA A 776 -6.05 -37.19 3.11
C ALA A 776 -6.94 -36.39 2.14
N VAL A 777 -8.25 -36.68 2.12
CA VAL A 777 -9.24 -36.05 1.25
C VAL A 777 -10.56 -35.80 2.00
N ARG A 778 -11.37 -34.88 1.47
CA ARG A 778 -12.76 -34.69 1.86
C ARG A 778 -13.65 -34.90 0.65
N VAL A 779 -14.74 -35.64 0.86
CA VAL A 779 -15.82 -35.76 -0.12
C VAL A 779 -16.91 -34.79 0.30
N GLU A 780 -17.28 -33.89 -0.59
CA GLU A 780 -18.25 -32.84 -0.32
C GLU A 780 -19.40 -32.92 -1.32
N LEU A 781 -20.60 -32.61 -0.85
CA LEU A 781 -21.73 -32.25 -1.68
C LEU A 781 -21.74 -30.73 -1.83
N TYR A 782 -21.70 -30.25 -3.07
CA TYR A 782 -21.61 -28.84 -3.41
C TYR A 782 -22.82 -28.41 -4.24
N ALA A 783 -23.38 -27.23 -3.97
CA ALA A 783 -24.33 -26.57 -4.85
C ALA A 783 -24.05 -25.06 -4.86
N ASP A 784 -24.20 -24.43 -6.02
CA ASP A 784 -24.04 -22.98 -6.14
C ASP A 784 -25.09 -22.23 -5.31
N GLY A 785 -24.78 -20.97 -5.01
CA GLY A 785 -25.73 -20.06 -4.38
C GLY A 785 -26.92 -19.75 -5.30
N ILE A 786 -28.12 -19.64 -4.72
CA ILE A 786 -29.33 -19.15 -5.42
C ILE A 786 -29.63 -17.74 -4.90
N ASP A 787 -29.97 -16.79 -5.77
CA ASP A 787 -30.38 -15.42 -5.40
C ASP A 787 -29.46 -14.73 -4.37
N ALA A 788 -28.14 -14.78 -4.63
CA ALA A 788 -27.09 -14.23 -3.76
C ALA A 788 -26.94 -14.88 -2.36
N THR A 789 -27.49 -16.08 -2.16
CA THR A 789 -27.14 -16.93 -1.01
C THR A 789 -25.74 -17.55 -1.17
N LEU A 790 -25.12 -17.96 -0.06
CA LEU A 790 -23.83 -18.64 -0.09
C LEU A 790 -23.96 -20.05 -0.70
N PRO A 791 -22.90 -20.56 -1.37
CA PRO A 791 -22.88 -21.93 -1.87
C PRO A 791 -23.04 -22.93 -0.73
N VAL A 792 -23.78 -24.01 -0.99
CA VAL A 792 -23.92 -25.11 -0.03
C VAL A 792 -22.69 -25.99 -0.15
N ARG A 793 -22.02 -26.22 0.98
CA ARG A 793 -20.87 -27.12 1.11
C ARG A 793 -21.12 -28.06 2.27
N MET A 794 -21.39 -29.32 1.97
CA MET A 794 -21.71 -30.33 2.97
C MET A 794 -20.69 -31.46 2.91
N GLU A 795 -19.89 -31.62 3.96
CA GLU A 795 -18.97 -32.76 4.08
C GLU A 795 -19.77 -34.06 4.20
N MET A 796 -19.44 -35.03 3.34
CA MET A 796 -20.04 -36.36 3.35
C MET A 796 -19.27 -37.26 4.32
N LYS A 797 -19.99 -37.95 5.21
CA LYS A 797 -19.38 -38.86 6.19
C LYS A 797 -19.10 -40.21 5.56
N ARG A 798 -17.88 -40.72 5.76
CA ARG A 798 -17.53 -42.11 5.40
C ARG A 798 -18.36 -43.08 6.25
N VAL A 799 -19.20 -43.90 5.63
CA VAL A 799 -20.12 -44.81 6.33
C VAL A 799 -19.67 -46.27 6.32
N ARG A 800 -19.03 -46.75 5.25
CA ARG A 800 -18.53 -48.13 5.15
C ARG A 800 -17.44 -48.28 4.08
N GLN A 801 -16.62 -49.31 4.20
CA GLN A 801 -15.73 -49.77 3.14
C GLN A 801 -16.49 -50.69 2.18
N LEU A 802 -16.21 -50.61 0.88
CA LEU A 802 -16.85 -51.43 -0.14
C LEU A 802 -16.33 -52.87 -0.10
N VAL A 803 -17.22 -53.84 -0.20
CA VAL A 803 -16.90 -55.27 -0.14
C VAL A 803 -16.18 -55.69 -1.43
N GLY A 804 -15.04 -56.35 -1.30
CA GLY A 804 -14.29 -56.91 -2.44
C GLY A 804 -13.41 -55.92 -3.22
N VAL A 805 -13.30 -54.66 -2.77
CA VAL A 805 -12.47 -53.63 -3.41
C VAL A 805 -11.46 -53.06 -2.41
N THR A 806 -10.17 -53.14 -2.73
CA THR A 806 -9.12 -52.45 -1.97
C THR A 806 -9.27 -50.94 -2.18
N SER A 807 -9.43 -50.17 -1.09
CA SER A 807 -9.52 -48.69 -1.10
C SER A 807 -10.79 -48.06 -1.72
N GLY A 808 -11.92 -48.78 -1.72
CA GLY A 808 -13.24 -48.25 -2.05
C GLY A 808 -14.07 -47.95 -0.80
N TYR A 809 -14.73 -46.80 -0.73
CA TYR A 809 -15.53 -46.36 0.43
C TYR A 809 -16.87 -45.75 0.01
N ALA A 810 -17.89 -45.89 0.84
CA ALA A 810 -19.17 -45.20 0.67
C ALA A 810 -19.24 -43.97 1.59
N TYR A 811 -19.68 -42.85 1.03
CA TYR A 811 -19.85 -41.56 1.72
C TYR A 811 -21.31 -41.15 1.69
N ARG A 812 -21.81 -40.57 2.80
CA ARG A 812 -23.22 -40.18 2.94
C ARG A 812 -23.37 -38.76 3.51
N ALA A 813 -24.29 -37.98 2.97
CA ALA A 813 -24.70 -36.68 3.49
C ALA A 813 -26.22 -36.47 3.32
N GLY A 814 -26.83 -35.70 4.22
CA GLY A 814 -28.20 -35.23 4.11
C GLY A 814 -28.24 -33.71 4.00
N VAL A 815 -29.05 -33.18 3.08
CA VAL A 815 -29.30 -31.74 2.93
C VAL A 815 -30.80 -31.47 2.93
N PRO A 816 -31.26 -30.30 3.40
CA PRO A 816 -32.69 -29.94 3.34
C PRO A 816 -33.21 -29.99 1.90
N ALA A 817 -34.42 -30.52 1.70
CA ALA A 817 -35.08 -30.59 0.39
C ALA A 817 -35.63 -29.23 -0.10
N ALA A 818 -34.95 -28.13 0.24
CA ALA A 818 -35.33 -26.76 -0.11
C ALA A 818 -35.06 -26.40 -1.58
N ARG A 819 -34.28 -27.23 -2.29
CA ARG A 819 -33.96 -27.10 -3.72
C ARG A 819 -33.83 -28.49 -4.36
N PRO A 820 -33.98 -28.62 -5.68
CA PRO A 820 -33.85 -29.90 -6.38
C PRO A 820 -32.54 -30.63 -6.07
N ALA A 821 -32.61 -31.96 -5.93
CA ALA A 821 -31.41 -32.79 -5.75
C ALA A 821 -30.40 -32.66 -6.91
N THR A 822 -30.86 -32.27 -8.10
CA THR A 822 -30.02 -32.04 -9.30
C THR A 822 -29.13 -30.81 -9.20
N ASP A 823 -29.37 -29.91 -8.25
CA ASP A 823 -28.53 -28.73 -8.04
C ASP A 823 -27.23 -29.08 -7.30
N TYR A 824 -27.15 -30.29 -6.76
CA TYR A 824 -26.00 -30.76 -6.00
C TYR A 824 -25.08 -31.64 -6.85
N THR A 825 -23.79 -31.29 -6.84
CA THR A 825 -22.71 -32.08 -7.45
C THR A 825 -21.71 -32.48 -6.38
N MET A 826 -21.24 -33.72 -6.41
CA MET A 826 -20.20 -34.16 -5.48
C MET A 826 -18.82 -33.77 -5.97
N ARG A 827 -17.92 -33.51 -5.02
CA ARG A 827 -16.52 -33.24 -5.29
C ARG A 827 -15.61 -33.91 -4.26
N VAL A 828 -14.40 -34.21 -4.66
CA VAL A 828 -13.31 -34.59 -3.77
C VAL A 828 -12.26 -33.50 -3.78
N ILE A 829 -11.89 -33.04 -2.60
CA ILE A 829 -10.83 -32.06 -2.37
C ILE A 829 -9.75 -32.64 -1.45
N PRO A 830 -8.49 -32.21 -1.58
CA PRO A 830 -7.44 -32.55 -0.64
C PRO A 830 -7.80 -32.09 0.77
N TYR A 831 -7.38 -32.84 1.77
CA TYR A 831 -7.52 -32.43 3.15
C TYR A 831 -6.34 -32.86 4.00
N ARG A 832 -5.91 -31.94 4.86
CA ARG A 832 -4.95 -32.18 5.93
C ARG A 832 -5.14 -31.10 6.99
N ALA A 833 -5.14 -31.49 8.27
CA ALA A 833 -5.18 -30.51 9.35
C ALA A 833 -3.99 -29.54 9.24
N GLY A 834 -4.27 -28.25 9.38
CA GLY A 834 -3.27 -27.19 9.27
C GLY A 834 -2.84 -26.81 7.85
N ALA A 835 -3.38 -27.42 6.79
CA ALA A 835 -3.12 -27.03 5.39
C ALA A 835 -4.22 -26.10 4.84
N SER A 836 -3.83 -25.07 4.08
CA SER A 836 -4.75 -24.13 3.42
C SER A 836 -5.10 -24.63 2.02
N ILE A 837 -6.34 -25.10 1.81
CA ILE A 837 -6.84 -25.59 0.51
C ILE A 837 -7.68 -24.48 -0.15
N PRO A 838 -7.51 -24.18 -1.46
CA PRO A 838 -6.63 -24.86 -2.44
C PRO A 838 -5.21 -24.30 -2.56
N LEU A 839 -4.80 -23.39 -1.68
CA LEU A 839 -3.52 -22.69 -1.79
C LEU A 839 -2.31 -23.66 -1.77
N GLU A 840 -2.38 -24.72 -0.94
CA GLU A 840 -1.29 -25.68 -0.76
C GLU A 840 -1.50 -27.03 -1.47
N ALA A 841 -2.72 -27.29 -1.94
CA ALA A 841 -3.02 -28.42 -2.83
C ALA A 841 -4.20 -28.05 -3.74
N ILE A 842 -3.89 -27.93 -5.03
CA ILE A 842 -4.80 -27.45 -6.08
C ILE A 842 -5.77 -28.51 -6.62
N PRO A 843 -5.45 -29.82 -6.71
CA PRO A 843 -6.32 -30.77 -7.38
C PRO A 843 -7.74 -30.78 -6.82
N ILE A 844 -8.74 -30.86 -7.70
CA ILE A 844 -10.15 -31.03 -7.35
C ILE A 844 -10.78 -32.00 -8.34
N LEU A 845 -11.53 -32.98 -7.83
CA LEU A 845 -12.23 -33.96 -8.65
C LEU A 845 -13.73 -33.77 -8.49
N TRP A 846 -14.38 -33.26 -9.52
CA TRP A 846 -15.84 -33.23 -9.60
C TRP A 846 -16.41 -34.55 -10.12
N GLN A 847 -17.56 -34.93 -9.57
CA GLN A 847 -18.41 -35.97 -10.13
C GLN A 847 -18.78 -35.59 -11.56
N ARG A 848 -18.64 -36.56 -12.49
CA ARG A 848 -18.95 -36.39 -13.91
C ARG A 848 -20.28 -37.03 -14.26
#